data_AF-A0A9D5EIR6-F1
#
_entry.id   AF-A0A9D5EIR6-F1
#
_cell.length_a   1.000
_cell.length_b   1.000
_cell.length_c   1.000
_cell.angle_alpha   90.00
_cell.angle_beta   90.00
_cell.angle_gamma   90.00
#
_symmetry.space_group_name_H-M   'P 1'
#
loop_
_entity.id
_entity.type
_entity.pdbx_description
1 polymer ?
#
loop_
_entity_poly.entity_id
_entity_poly.type
_entity_poly.pdbx_seq_one_letter_code
_entity_poly.pdbx_strand_id
1 'polypeptide(L)'
;MPFPDLTAQLESLLARLATLPRGERVAFVYQILPLLADPRISLSIRITAAARVLQSIPDRRRPVRRVARALSAGVSSNRALERLRQVQNQIEACSALDDLIDAREQRVKMACPRCKIRLPRIEMVKHLWHEHRLTLHRRKTRTTSRTAADLQLAYATTGDPAALDRIAELYGPAGLRRWMAELKGPPEELAPLLASAAEHGAGLCPACFAELPAAVTAMPTPLELANGRLSGEGYAVQLGGNAWVRTCAVSGPGQPTERSGLAPTARLSATVVGSCVVLAVLLFASSRPITLAGLVVGAIAYLAVRFAWRERDLDDEAVDVAWKQVFPAFVERDGAAGYLSRLCLTSLGRGTPEQRVELLTFIVASAASRADESDAELQLLATASVLQIEDSRRFGRDAVAGIAALAAIGFTGQLSADFAEFVVAAYLKQNREEGELNRLRVLLFATAFEAGLVPRDLRTLWAAAPNLKRAMSAESAPRLRLLFGLWQTREAQAWHAVGHGDTVFDIARKLPRDAASTLARFPDLLLSHRPERAVEDLIGPVLICVRGVAVAGQLVADPDAEVRLEADGRVLAFGRHRIEAREPLPNDFPVVVRRWLQFHAEWLTTLDEGHSATGTPAVAERVLAPFCQRCGECGVISAVGCGEVGRRVTTY
;
A
#
# COMPACT_ATOMS: atom_id res chain seq x y z
N MET A 1 69.83 54.96 -15.39
CA MET A 1 68.59 55.45 -16.06
C MET A 1 67.42 54.61 -15.55
N PRO A 2 66.35 55.21 -15.01
CA PRO A 2 65.17 54.44 -14.61
C PRO A 2 64.52 53.78 -15.83
N PHE A 3 64.20 52.49 -15.73
CA PHE A 3 63.43 51.81 -16.76
C PHE A 3 62.06 52.50 -16.89
N PRO A 4 61.54 52.73 -18.11
CA PRO A 4 60.23 53.33 -18.29
C PRO A 4 59.16 52.45 -17.62
N ASP A 5 58.24 53.08 -16.88
CA ASP A 5 57.09 52.39 -16.28
C ASP A 5 56.12 51.94 -17.39
N LEU A 6 56.27 50.68 -17.79
CA LEU A 6 55.49 50.07 -18.86
C LEU A 6 54.00 49.95 -18.52
N THR A 7 53.64 49.90 -17.24
CA THR A 7 52.25 49.88 -16.79
C THR A 7 51.62 51.25 -17.03
N ALA A 8 52.27 52.33 -16.57
CA ALA A 8 51.80 53.69 -16.81
C ALA A 8 51.72 54.01 -18.32
N GLN A 9 52.66 53.51 -19.11
CA GLN A 9 52.62 53.62 -20.56
C GLN A 9 51.41 52.91 -21.17
N LEU A 10 51.11 51.69 -20.72
CA LEU A 10 49.95 50.93 -21.19
C LEU A 10 48.64 51.64 -20.84
N GLU A 11 48.52 52.15 -19.61
CA GLU A 11 47.33 52.90 -19.16
C GLU A 11 47.13 54.19 -19.97
N SER A 12 48.19 54.95 -20.22
CA SER A 12 48.16 56.15 -21.06
C SER A 12 47.68 55.85 -22.49
N LEU A 13 48.15 54.74 -23.08
CA LEU A 13 47.69 54.33 -24.41
C LEU A 13 46.22 53.85 -24.40
N LEU A 14 45.77 53.17 -23.34
CA LEU A 14 44.36 52.77 -23.20
C LEU A 14 43.43 53.99 -23.07
N ALA A 15 43.84 55.00 -22.30
CA ALA A 15 43.09 56.26 -22.17
C ALA A 15 42.99 56.96 -23.54
N ARG A 16 44.09 57.04 -24.29
CA ARG A 16 44.10 57.60 -25.65
C ARG A 16 43.27 56.79 -26.64
N LEU A 17 43.27 55.46 -26.55
CA LEU A 17 42.43 54.60 -27.40
C LEU A 17 40.94 54.92 -27.23
N ALA A 18 40.50 55.20 -26.00
CA ALA A 18 39.10 55.51 -25.69
C ALA A 18 38.62 56.82 -26.35
N THR A 19 39.50 57.81 -26.53
CA THR A 19 39.16 59.10 -27.12
C THR A 19 39.20 59.12 -28.65
N LEU A 20 39.77 58.10 -29.31
CA LEU A 20 39.90 58.07 -30.77
C LEU A 20 38.57 57.73 -31.47
N PRO A 21 38.33 58.25 -32.68
CA PRO A 21 37.23 57.81 -33.54
C PRO A 21 37.32 56.32 -33.89
N ARG A 22 36.17 55.64 -34.05
CA ARG A 22 36.09 54.18 -34.24
C ARG A 22 36.94 53.66 -35.42
N GLY A 23 37.10 54.45 -36.49
CA GLY A 23 37.91 54.10 -37.66
C GLY A 23 39.43 54.07 -37.38
N GLU A 24 39.90 54.88 -36.44
CA GLU A 24 41.33 55.03 -36.13
C GLU A 24 41.81 54.06 -35.04
N ARG A 25 40.90 53.59 -34.19
CA ARG A 25 41.19 52.69 -33.08
C ARG A 25 41.93 51.42 -33.51
N VAL A 26 41.57 50.83 -34.65
CA VAL A 26 42.20 49.58 -35.15
C VAL A 26 43.67 49.79 -35.50
N ALA A 27 44.02 50.95 -36.08
CA ALA A 27 45.40 51.30 -36.38
C ALA A 27 46.18 51.63 -35.09
N PHE A 28 45.51 52.21 -34.10
CA PHE A 28 46.12 52.54 -32.81
C PHE A 28 46.46 51.29 -31.97
N VAL A 29 45.67 50.21 -32.07
CA VAL A 29 45.92 48.96 -31.33
C VAL A 29 47.34 48.42 -31.54
N TYR A 30 47.96 48.63 -32.70
CA TYR A 30 49.33 48.16 -32.96
C TYR A 30 50.38 48.76 -32.00
N GLN A 31 50.12 49.93 -31.42
CA GLN A 31 50.99 50.53 -30.41
C GLN A 31 50.85 49.84 -29.04
N ILE A 32 49.69 49.22 -28.79
CA ILE A 32 49.35 48.54 -27.53
C ILE A 32 49.81 47.07 -27.55
N LEU A 33 49.84 46.42 -28.73
CA LEU A 33 50.19 44.99 -28.85
C LEU A 33 51.54 44.60 -28.24
N PRO A 34 52.64 45.38 -28.38
CA PRO A 34 53.92 45.03 -27.76
C PRO A 34 53.84 45.01 -26.23
N LEU A 35 53.13 45.96 -25.62
CA LEU A 35 52.93 46.03 -24.17
C LEU A 35 52.04 44.88 -23.68
N LEU A 36 50.98 44.53 -24.43
CA LEU A 36 50.17 43.35 -24.13
C LEU A 36 50.93 42.03 -24.26
N ALA A 37 52.06 42.00 -24.98
CA ALA A 37 52.92 40.83 -25.10
C ALA A 37 54.02 40.78 -24.02
N ASP A 38 54.41 41.93 -23.46
CA ASP A 38 55.54 42.07 -22.55
C ASP A 38 55.32 41.31 -21.22
N PRO A 39 56.19 40.35 -20.84
CA PRO A 39 56.07 39.62 -19.59
C PRO A 39 56.39 40.47 -18.35
N ARG A 40 56.98 41.66 -18.49
CA ARG A 40 57.29 42.57 -17.38
C ARG A 40 56.03 43.24 -16.80
N ILE A 41 54.95 43.33 -17.57
CA ILE A 41 53.65 43.81 -17.08
C ILE A 41 52.89 42.62 -16.46
N SER A 42 52.30 42.84 -15.28
CA SER A 42 51.56 41.78 -14.58
C SER A 42 50.42 41.22 -15.44
N LEU A 43 50.16 39.92 -15.31
CA LEU A 43 49.18 39.23 -16.15
C LEU A 43 47.75 39.79 -15.94
N SER A 44 47.39 40.16 -14.71
CA SER A 44 46.09 40.76 -14.40
C SER A 44 45.89 42.06 -15.16
N ILE A 45 46.89 42.95 -15.15
CA ILE A 45 46.85 44.23 -15.88
C ILE A 45 46.72 43.98 -17.38
N ARG A 46 47.48 43.01 -17.93
CA ARG A 46 47.40 42.65 -19.36
C ARG A 46 46.04 42.09 -19.76
N ILE A 47 45.39 41.28 -18.92
CA ILE A 47 44.05 40.73 -19.18
C ILE A 47 43.02 41.86 -19.20
N THR A 48 43.03 42.73 -18.19
CA THR A 48 42.10 43.86 -18.11
C THR A 48 42.32 44.86 -19.25
N ALA A 49 43.59 45.14 -19.59
CA ALA A 49 43.93 45.94 -20.75
C ALA A 49 43.42 45.32 -22.06
N ALA A 50 43.61 44.01 -22.25
CA ALA A 50 43.11 43.30 -23.43
C ALA A 50 41.57 43.35 -23.52
N ALA A 51 40.86 43.14 -22.41
CA ALA A 51 39.39 43.26 -22.35
C ALA A 51 38.92 44.66 -22.79
N ARG A 52 39.53 45.72 -22.25
CA ARG A 52 39.23 47.11 -22.64
C ARG A 52 39.53 47.40 -24.11
N VAL A 53 40.64 46.87 -24.64
CA VAL A 53 40.96 47.00 -26.07
C VAL A 53 39.90 46.31 -26.92
N LEU A 54 39.49 45.09 -26.57
CA LEU A 54 38.48 44.34 -27.31
C LEU A 54 37.11 45.04 -27.31
N GLN A 55 36.69 45.62 -26.18
CA GLN A 55 35.46 46.43 -26.08
C GLN A 55 35.51 47.69 -26.96
N SER A 56 36.71 48.23 -27.21
CA SER A 56 36.89 49.50 -27.93
C SER A 56 36.99 49.35 -29.46
N ILE A 57 37.23 48.15 -29.98
CA ILE A 57 37.41 47.86 -31.41
C ILE A 57 36.19 47.18 -32.03
N PRO A 58 36.02 47.21 -33.37
CA PRO A 58 35.00 46.41 -34.03
C PRO A 58 35.22 44.90 -33.81
N ASP A 59 34.13 44.18 -33.54
CA ASP A 59 34.09 42.71 -33.40
C ASP A 59 34.33 42.04 -34.76
N ARG A 60 35.58 42.04 -35.19
CA ARG A 60 36.05 41.44 -36.44
C ARG A 60 37.24 40.54 -36.12
N ARG A 61 37.31 39.41 -36.81
CA ARG A 61 38.33 38.37 -36.60
C ARG A 61 39.77 38.89 -36.64
N ARG A 62 40.11 39.80 -37.56
CA ARG A 62 41.49 40.27 -37.78
C ARG A 62 42.06 41.08 -36.59
N PRO A 63 41.40 42.14 -36.09
CA PRO A 63 41.91 42.90 -34.94
C PRO A 63 41.84 42.10 -33.63
N VAL A 64 40.76 41.36 -33.38
CA VAL A 64 40.62 40.51 -32.17
C VAL A 64 41.72 39.44 -32.11
N ARG A 65 42.02 38.77 -33.24
CA ARG A 65 43.10 37.79 -33.32
C ARG A 65 44.47 38.36 -32.97
N ARG A 66 44.72 39.64 -33.23
CA ARG A 66 46.02 40.28 -32.89
C ARG A 66 46.16 40.50 -31.40
N VAL A 67 45.12 41.01 -30.76
CA VAL A 67 45.07 41.18 -29.30
C VAL A 67 45.21 39.82 -28.61
N ALA A 68 44.44 38.83 -29.05
CA ALA A 68 44.53 37.46 -28.56
C ALA A 68 45.96 36.88 -28.74
N ARG A 69 46.61 37.13 -29.88
CA ARG A 69 47.98 36.67 -30.16
C ARG A 69 49.02 37.36 -29.27
N ALA A 70 48.89 38.66 -29.03
CA ALA A 70 49.78 39.40 -28.14
C ALA A 70 49.68 38.88 -26.71
N LEU A 71 48.45 38.73 -26.18
CA LEU A 71 48.23 38.23 -24.82
C LEU A 71 48.71 36.79 -24.63
N SER A 72 48.65 35.98 -25.69
CA SER A 72 49.08 34.58 -25.68
C SER A 72 50.48 34.33 -26.26
N ALA A 73 51.25 35.38 -26.52
CA ALA A 73 52.62 35.22 -27.00
C ALA A 73 53.50 34.53 -25.93
N GLY A 74 54.36 33.60 -26.38
CA GLY A 74 55.36 32.96 -25.53
C GLY A 74 54.81 31.97 -24.48
N VAL A 75 53.54 31.57 -24.57
CA VAL A 75 52.95 30.58 -23.63
C VAL A 75 52.42 29.34 -24.34
N SER A 76 52.33 28.23 -23.58
CA SER A 76 51.73 26.99 -24.07
C SER A 76 50.27 27.19 -24.48
N SER A 77 49.78 26.39 -25.44
CA SER A 77 48.39 26.48 -25.94
C SER A 77 47.33 26.45 -24.83
N ASN A 78 47.59 25.72 -23.73
CA ASN A 78 46.71 25.66 -22.57
C ASN A 78 46.67 26.98 -21.79
N ARG A 79 47.85 27.54 -21.49
CA ARG A 79 47.94 28.85 -20.80
C ARG A 79 47.40 29.97 -21.70
N ALA A 80 47.60 29.86 -23.00
CA ALA A 80 47.06 30.74 -24.00
C ALA A 80 45.53 30.74 -23.99
N LEU A 81 44.89 29.56 -23.97
CA LEU A 81 43.44 29.42 -23.88
C LEU A 81 42.88 29.95 -22.55
N GLU A 82 43.53 29.63 -21.43
CA GLU A 82 43.13 30.12 -20.11
C GLU A 82 43.08 31.65 -20.05
N ARG A 83 44.11 32.31 -20.57
CA ARG A 83 44.16 33.78 -20.66
C ARG A 83 43.03 34.36 -21.51
N LEU A 84 42.67 33.70 -22.61
CA LEU A 84 41.56 34.17 -23.46
C LEU A 84 40.21 34.02 -22.76
N ARG A 85 39.98 32.93 -22.03
CA ARG A 85 38.76 32.77 -21.20
C ARG A 85 38.70 33.79 -20.06
N GLN A 86 39.84 34.13 -19.46
CA GLN A 86 39.90 35.21 -18.46
C GLN A 86 39.51 36.58 -19.05
N VAL A 87 39.88 36.85 -20.31
CA VAL A 87 39.41 38.04 -21.03
C VAL A 87 37.92 37.94 -21.38
N GLN A 88 37.45 36.79 -21.84
CA GLN A 88 36.04 36.52 -22.16
C GLN A 88 35.14 36.80 -20.94
N ASN A 89 35.56 36.38 -19.74
CA ASN A 89 34.81 36.64 -18.50
C ASN A 89 34.76 38.13 -18.07
N GLN A 90 35.55 39.00 -18.71
CA GLN A 90 35.58 40.45 -18.42
C GLN A 90 34.86 41.29 -19.49
N ILE A 91 34.27 40.67 -20.51
CA ILE A 91 33.57 41.34 -21.60
C ILE A 91 32.14 40.80 -21.73
N GLU A 92 31.18 41.67 -22.05
CA GLU A 92 29.77 41.25 -22.19
C GLU A 92 29.53 40.41 -23.45
N ALA A 93 30.14 40.75 -24.60
CA ALA A 93 30.04 39.98 -25.84
C ALA A 93 31.18 40.29 -26.83
N CYS A 94 31.78 39.26 -27.45
CA CYS A 94 32.70 39.39 -28.59
C CYS A 94 32.77 38.07 -29.38
N SER A 95 31.96 37.95 -30.43
CA SER A 95 31.84 36.73 -31.25
C SER A 95 33.16 36.31 -31.89
N ALA A 96 34.00 37.26 -32.31
CA ALA A 96 35.29 36.94 -32.90
C ALA A 96 36.30 36.40 -31.87
N LEU A 97 36.12 36.71 -30.58
CA LEU A 97 36.93 36.11 -29.51
C LEU A 97 36.43 34.68 -29.24
N ASP A 98 35.12 34.48 -29.19
CA ASP A 98 34.49 33.17 -29.00
C ASP A 98 34.94 32.19 -30.10
N ASP A 99 34.87 32.60 -31.37
CA ASP A 99 35.39 31.83 -32.51
C ASP A 99 36.87 31.42 -32.36
N LEU A 100 37.69 32.30 -31.77
CA LEU A 100 39.12 32.04 -31.55
C LEU A 100 39.36 31.11 -30.37
N ILE A 101 38.54 31.21 -29.33
CA ILE A 101 38.52 30.29 -28.19
C ILE A 101 38.12 28.91 -28.70
N ASP A 102 37.01 28.79 -29.42
CA ASP A 102 36.51 27.53 -29.98
C ASP A 102 37.53 26.87 -30.92
N ALA A 103 38.08 27.64 -31.87
CA ALA A 103 39.11 27.13 -32.78
C ALA A 103 40.39 26.70 -32.04
N ARG A 104 40.70 27.27 -30.87
CA ARG A 104 41.83 26.83 -30.04
C ARG A 104 41.47 25.63 -29.17
N GLU A 105 40.26 25.56 -28.63
CA GLU A 105 39.76 24.40 -27.87
C GLU A 105 39.75 23.13 -28.71
N GLN A 106 39.37 23.25 -29.99
CA GLN A 106 39.46 22.16 -30.95
C GLN A 106 40.91 21.68 -31.20
N ARG A 107 41.91 22.55 -31.06
CA ARG A 107 43.33 22.20 -31.23
C ARG A 107 43.99 21.70 -29.96
N VAL A 108 43.47 22.07 -28.79
CA VAL A 108 43.98 21.61 -27.51
C VAL A 108 43.50 20.17 -27.28
N LYS A 109 44.38 19.24 -27.63
CA LYS A 109 44.14 17.82 -27.39
C LYS A 109 44.44 17.48 -25.93
N MET A 110 43.48 16.89 -25.24
CA MET A 110 43.66 16.28 -23.93
C MET A 110 44.15 14.85 -24.13
N ALA A 111 45.03 14.35 -23.26
CA ALA A 111 45.42 12.94 -23.25
C ALA A 111 44.49 12.15 -22.34
N CYS A 112 43.93 11.05 -22.82
CA CYS A 112 43.15 10.14 -22.00
C CYS A 112 44.05 9.54 -20.91
N PRO A 113 43.64 9.52 -19.62
CA PRO A 113 44.45 8.98 -18.55
C PRO A 113 44.71 7.47 -18.70
N ARG A 114 43.78 6.73 -19.32
CA ARG A 114 43.82 5.27 -19.50
C ARG A 114 44.62 4.87 -20.74
N CYS A 115 44.12 5.21 -21.93
CA CYS A 115 44.72 4.77 -23.20
C CYS A 115 45.71 5.78 -23.83
N LYS A 116 45.90 6.96 -23.21
CA LYS A 116 46.78 8.04 -23.68
C LYS A 116 46.43 8.66 -25.04
N ILE A 117 45.31 8.29 -25.68
CA ILE A 117 44.85 8.93 -26.91
C ILE A 117 44.66 10.43 -26.70
N ARG A 118 45.03 11.22 -27.70
CA ARG A 118 44.97 12.68 -27.66
C ARG A 118 43.81 13.19 -28.51
N LEU A 119 42.73 13.63 -27.87
CA LEU A 119 41.51 14.10 -28.54
C LEU A 119 41.16 15.52 -28.10
N PRO A 120 40.51 16.34 -28.95
CA PRO A 120 39.84 17.57 -28.54
C PRO A 120 38.87 17.32 -27.39
N ARG A 121 38.59 18.33 -26.56
CA ARG A 121 37.78 18.17 -25.33
C ARG A 121 36.42 17.49 -25.56
N ILE A 122 35.69 17.89 -26.60
CA ILE A 122 34.35 17.36 -26.90
C ILE A 122 34.44 15.86 -27.26
N GLU A 123 35.37 15.50 -28.13
CA GLU A 123 35.65 14.11 -28.48
C GLU A 123 36.19 13.31 -27.29
N MET A 124 36.98 13.94 -26.43
CA MET A 124 37.49 13.33 -25.20
C MET A 124 36.37 13.00 -24.22
N VAL A 125 35.35 13.85 -24.07
CA VAL A 125 34.17 13.53 -23.24
C VAL A 125 33.46 12.30 -23.79
N LYS A 126 33.23 12.24 -25.10
CA LYS A 126 32.63 11.07 -25.76
C LYS A 126 33.51 9.84 -25.56
N HIS A 127 34.81 9.94 -25.83
CA HIS A 127 35.76 8.83 -25.69
C HIS A 127 35.84 8.31 -24.25
N LEU A 128 35.98 9.20 -23.26
CA LEU A 128 36.00 8.84 -21.84
C LEU A 128 34.73 8.07 -21.45
N TRP A 129 33.57 8.50 -21.93
CA TRP A 129 32.30 7.85 -21.66
C TRP A 129 32.20 6.46 -22.31
N HIS A 130 32.39 6.39 -23.63
CA HIS A 130 32.14 5.18 -24.41
C HIS A 130 33.22 4.11 -24.20
N GLU A 131 34.50 4.50 -24.19
CA GLU A 131 35.62 3.55 -24.13
C GLU A 131 36.03 3.20 -22.70
N HIS A 132 35.80 4.10 -21.74
CA HIS A 132 36.38 3.98 -20.41
C HIS A 132 35.40 4.19 -19.25
N ARG A 133 34.12 4.50 -19.52
CA ARG A 133 33.11 4.81 -18.50
C ARG A 133 33.57 5.87 -17.48
N LEU A 134 34.32 6.86 -17.97
CA LEU A 134 34.81 8.01 -17.21
C LEU A 134 34.04 9.28 -17.59
N THR A 135 33.91 10.19 -16.63
CA THR A 135 33.31 11.52 -16.84
C THR A 135 34.33 12.61 -16.57
N LEU A 136 34.24 13.72 -17.31
CA LEU A 136 35.14 14.86 -17.16
C LEU A 136 34.49 15.93 -16.29
N HIS A 137 34.74 15.89 -14.98
CA HIS A 137 34.22 16.86 -14.03
C HIS A 137 35.31 17.85 -13.59
N ARG A 138 35.09 19.17 -13.77
CA ARG A 138 36.04 20.24 -13.42
C ARG A 138 37.49 19.97 -13.88
N ARG A 139 37.66 19.49 -15.12
CA ARG A 139 38.95 19.13 -15.77
C ARG A 139 39.66 17.89 -15.19
N LYS A 140 39.06 17.19 -14.22
CA LYS A 140 39.55 15.90 -13.74
C LYS A 140 38.68 14.79 -14.30
N THR A 141 39.31 13.74 -14.80
CA THR A 141 38.63 12.50 -15.17
C THR A 141 38.29 11.75 -13.90
N ARG A 142 37.00 11.49 -13.66
CA ARG A 142 36.52 10.69 -12.55
C ARG A 142 35.77 9.48 -13.09
N THR A 143 35.74 8.41 -12.32
CA THR A 143 34.77 7.33 -12.57
C THR A 143 33.37 7.88 -12.37
N THR A 144 32.40 7.33 -13.10
CA THR A 144 30.98 7.65 -12.89
C THR A 144 30.59 7.49 -11.43
N SER A 145 31.01 6.39 -10.78
CA SER A 145 30.72 6.12 -9.37
C SER A 145 31.23 7.19 -8.40
N ARG A 146 32.41 7.78 -8.69
CA ARG A 146 32.96 8.83 -7.82
C ARG A 146 32.22 10.16 -8.02
N THR A 147 31.88 10.49 -9.26
CA THR A 147 31.05 11.67 -9.56
C THR A 147 29.66 11.53 -8.91
N ALA A 148 29.08 10.33 -8.94
CA ALA A 148 27.85 10.01 -8.23
C ALA A 148 28.00 10.28 -6.73
N ALA A 149 29.00 9.68 -6.07
CA ALA A 149 29.23 9.88 -4.64
C ALA A 149 29.41 11.36 -4.23
N ASP A 150 30.06 12.18 -5.08
CA ASP A 150 30.16 13.62 -4.81
C ASP A 150 28.80 14.33 -4.93
N LEU A 151 27.99 13.97 -5.93
CA LEU A 151 26.64 14.52 -6.11
C LEU A 151 25.70 14.07 -4.98
N GLN A 152 25.86 12.84 -4.50
CA GLN A 152 25.13 12.31 -3.34
C GLN A 152 25.46 13.09 -2.08
N LEU A 153 26.75 13.31 -1.81
CA LEU A 153 27.17 14.10 -0.67
C LEU A 153 26.65 15.53 -0.77
N ALA A 154 26.67 16.12 -1.97
CA ALA A 154 26.08 17.43 -2.20
C ALA A 154 24.58 17.43 -1.89
N TYR A 155 23.81 16.47 -2.42
CA TYR A 155 22.38 16.36 -2.16
C TYR A 155 22.07 16.20 -0.67
N ALA A 156 22.73 15.26 0.01
CA ALA A 156 22.53 15.03 1.44
C ALA A 156 22.88 16.24 2.31
N THR A 157 23.79 17.11 1.84
CA THR A 157 24.21 18.32 2.57
C THR A 157 23.32 19.52 2.27
N THR A 158 22.85 19.69 1.03
CA THR A 158 22.20 20.92 0.56
C THR A 158 20.72 20.76 0.22
N GLY A 159 20.24 19.54 0.03
CA GLY A 159 18.88 19.25 -0.47
C GLY A 159 18.63 19.74 -1.90
N ASP A 160 19.69 20.00 -2.70
CA ASP A 160 19.56 20.61 -4.02
C ASP A 160 19.13 19.57 -5.09
N PRO A 161 17.90 19.67 -5.64
CA PRO A 161 17.40 18.70 -6.61
C PRO A 161 18.22 18.65 -7.90
N ALA A 162 19.01 19.68 -8.22
CA ALA A 162 19.89 19.67 -9.39
C ALA A 162 21.00 18.59 -9.29
N ALA A 163 21.30 18.09 -8.09
CA ALA A 163 22.16 16.93 -7.92
C ALA A 163 21.48 15.64 -8.37
N LEU A 164 20.17 15.50 -8.12
CA LEU A 164 19.36 14.36 -8.56
C LEU A 164 19.23 14.30 -10.07
N ASP A 165 18.94 15.44 -10.71
CA ASP A 165 18.85 15.55 -12.17
C ASP A 165 20.15 15.08 -12.84
N ARG A 166 21.30 15.49 -12.31
CA ARG A 166 22.60 15.04 -12.82
C ARG A 166 22.87 13.56 -12.57
N ILE A 167 22.40 12.99 -11.46
CA ILE A 167 22.50 11.54 -11.22
C ILE A 167 21.61 10.79 -12.23
N ALA A 168 20.41 11.31 -12.51
CA ALA A 168 19.51 10.77 -13.52
C ALA A 168 20.11 10.84 -14.93
N GLU A 169 20.79 11.94 -15.29
CA GLU A 169 21.55 12.04 -16.54
C GLU A 169 22.70 11.01 -16.62
N LEU A 170 23.38 10.76 -15.49
CA LEU A 170 24.53 9.85 -15.44
C LEU A 170 24.16 8.37 -15.50
N TYR A 171 23.06 7.96 -14.89
CA TYR A 171 22.70 6.53 -14.79
C TYR A 171 21.33 6.18 -15.35
N GLY A 172 20.62 7.17 -15.92
CA GLY A 172 19.23 7.04 -16.30
C GLY A 172 18.29 6.90 -15.09
N PRO A 173 16.98 6.79 -15.35
CA PRO A 173 15.97 6.61 -14.30
C PRO A 173 16.20 5.35 -13.45
N ALA A 174 16.67 4.25 -14.05
CA ALA A 174 16.93 3.01 -13.33
C ALA A 174 18.08 3.14 -12.31
N GLY A 175 19.14 3.88 -12.65
CA GLY A 175 20.24 4.11 -11.73
C GLY A 175 19.91 5.11 -10.64
N LEU A 176 19.10 6.14 -10.93
CA LEU A 176 18.55 7.01 -9.88
C LEU A 176 17.69 6.22 -8.89
N ARG A 177 16.82 5.32 -9.38
CA ARG A 177 16.00 4.44 -8.53
C ARG A 177 16.84 3.51 -7.65
N ARG A 178 17.88 2.89 -8.21
CA ARG A 178 18.83 2.08 -7.44
C ARG A 178 19.56 2.89 -6.37
N TRP A 179 19.96 4.10 -6.71
CA TRP A 179 20.58 5.01 -5.78
C TRP A 179 19.64 5.41 -4.64
N MET A 180 18.39 5.76 -4.94
CA MET A 180 17.38 6.06 -3.92
C MET A 180 17.15 4.85 -3.00
N ALA A 181 17.18 3.63 -3.53
CA ALA A 181 17.06 2.42 -2.72
C ALA A 181 18.23 2.22 -1.76
N GLU A 182 19.47 2.46 -2.22
CA GLU A 182 20.68 2.36 -1.38
C GLU A 182 20.67 3.37 -0.22
N LEU A 183 20.22 4.60 -0.47
CA LEU A 183 20.15 5.64 0.57
C LEU A 183 18.90 5.60 1.43
N LYS A 184 17.95 4.70 1.15
CA LYS A 184 16.59 4.74 1.73
C LYS A 184 15.99 6.13 1.58
N GLY A 185 15.81 6.55 0.32
CA GLY A 185 15.33 7.88 -0.05
C GLY A 185 14.13 8.32 0.79
N PRO A 186 14.01 9.64 1.06
CA PRO A 186 12.97 10.14 1.94
C PRO A 186 11.58 9.74 1.42
N PRO A 187 10.60 9.50 2.32
CA PRO A 187 9.27 9.03 1.94
C PRO A 187 8.55 9.96 0.96
N GLU A 188 8.86 11.26 0.99
CA GLU A 188 8.31 12.27 0.06
C GLU A 188 8.73 12.03 -1.40
N GLU A 189 9.98 11.59 -1.63
CA GLU A 189 10.48 11.26 -2.99
C GLU A 189 9.98 9.90 -3.47
N LEU A 190 9.66 8.99 -2.55
CA LEU A 190 9.10 7.67 -2.85
C LEU A 190 7.61 7.71 -3.20
N ALA A 191 6.85 8.65 -2.63
CA ALA A 191 5.40 8.70 -2.80
C ALA A 191 4.94 8.76 -4.27
N PRO A 192 5.54 9.59 -5.17
CA PRO A 192 5.17 9.59 -6.59
C PRO A 192 5.48 8.26 -7.30
N LEU A 193 6.60 7.61 -6.96
CA LEU A 193 6.97 6.31 -7.54
C LEU A 193 6.01 5.21 -7.10
N LEU A 194 5.62 5.21 -5.82
CA LEU A 194 4.65 4.26 -5.28
C LEU A 194 3.26 4.48 -5.86
N ALA A 195 2.82 5.73 -6.03
CA ALA A 195 1.56 6.05 -6.69
C ALA A 195 1.55 5.57 -8.15
N SER A 196 2.61 5.85 -8.91
CA SER A 196 2.73 5.39 -10.30
C SER A 196 2.79 3.86 -10.40
N ALA A 197 3.51 3.19 -9.50
CA ALA A 197 3.50 1.72 -9.43
C ALA A 197 2.09 1.19 -9.12
N ALA A 198 1.37 1.81 -8.18
CA ALA A 198 0.02 1.41 -7.81
C ALA A 198 -0.98 1.53 -8.98
N GLU A 199 -0.88 2.59 -9.79
CA GLU A 199 -1.69 2.78 -11.00
C GLU A 199 -1.50 1.64 -12.01
N HIS A 200 -0.29 1.06 -12.07
CA HIS A 200 0.03 -0.09 -12.90
C HIS A 200 -0.20 -1.45 -12.20
N GLY A 201 -0.76 -1.49 -10.99
CA GLY A 201 -0.94 -2.73 -10.23
C GLY A 201 0.38 -3.36 -9.76
N ALA A 202 1.43 -2.55 -9.61
CA ALA A 202 2.78 -2.95 -9.24
C ALA A 202 3.20 -2.35 -7.88
N GLY A 203 4.27 -2.86 -7.30
CA GLY A 203 5.01 -2.20 -6.23
C GLY A 203 6.49 -2.06 -6.58
N LEU A 204 7.32 -1.66 -5.63
CA LEU A 204 8.73 -1.36 -5.88
C LEU A 204 9.66 -2.40 -5.24
N CYS A 205 10.66 -2.86 -5.99
CA CYS A 205 11.71 -3.73 -5.45
C CYS A 205 12.49 -3.02 -4.34
N PRO A 206 12.67 -3.60 -3.14
CA PRO A 206 13.39 -2.95 -2.04
C PRO A 206 14.87 -2.66 -2.32
N ALA A 207 15.48 -3.35 -3.29
CA ALA A 207 16.91 -3.22 -3.57
C ALA A 207 17.22 -2.20 -4.67
N CYS A 208 16.30 -1.96 -5.61
CA CYS A 208 16.56 -1.06 -6.73
C CYS A 208 15.38 -0.15 -7.11
N PHE A 209 14.25 -0.26 -6.42
CA PHE A 209 12.97 0.41 -6.73
C PHE A 209 12.49 0.20 -8.17
N ALA A 210 12.90 -0.87 -8.85
CA ALA A 210 12.24 -1.29 -10.09
C ALA A 210 10.81 -1.74 -9.78
N GLU A 211 9.88 -1.44 -10.69
CA GLU A 211 8.51 -1.92 -10.60
C GLU A 211 8.47 -3.45 -10.70
N LEU A 212 7.74 -4.06 -9.79
CA LEU A 212 7.45 -5.50 -9.77
C LEU A 212 5.94 -5.66 -9.75
N PRO A 213 5.36 -6.56 -10.59
CA PRO A 213 3.96 -6.90 -10.49
C PRO A 213 3.61 -7.22 -9.03
N ALA A 214 2.47 -6.72 -8.55
CA ALA A 214 1.99 -7.11 -7.23
C ALA A 214 1.89 -8.63 -7.18
N ALA A 215 2.30 -9.22 -6.07
CA ALA A 215 2.40 -10.67 -6.00
C ALA A 215 1.02 -11.36 -6.06
N VAL A 216 -0.04 -10.62 -5.74
CA VAL A 216 -1.42 -11.09 -5.78
C VAL A 216 -2.22 -10.21 -6.73
N THR A 217 -2.91 -10.83 -7.68
CA THR A 217 -3.87 -10.16 -8.55
C THR A 217 -4.98 -9.51 -7.73
N ALA A 218 -5.31 -8.24 -7.97
CA ALA A 218 -6.37 -7.59 -7.21
C ALA A 218 -7.73 -8.29 -7.40
N MET A 219 -8.51 -8.40 -6.32
CA MET A 219 -9.89 -8.89 -6.39
C MET A 219 -10.73 -8.00 -7.31
N PRO A 220 -11.58 -8.59 -8.18
CA PRO A 220 -12.43 -7.82 -9.06
C PRO A 220 -13.44 -6.98 -8.25
N THR A 221 -13.82 -5.83 -8.81
CA THR A 221 -14.84 -4.96 -8.20
C THR A 221 -16.21 -5.62 -8.29
N PRO A 222 -17.09 -5.51 -7.27
CA PRO A 222 -18.47 -5.99 -7.37
C PRO A 222 -19.19 -5.47 -8.63
N LEU A 223 -20.25 -6.17 -9.04
CA LEU A 223 -21.18 -5.64 -10.04
C LEU A 223 -21.86 -4.38 -9.52
N GLU A 224 -22.17 -3.44 -10.41
CA GLU A 224 -22.89 -2.22 -10.07
C GLU A 224 -24.32 -2.60 -9.70
N LEU A 225 -24.74 -2.27 -8.48
CA LEU A 225 -26.08 -2.55 -7.97
C LEU A 225 -26.68 -1.28 -7.38
N ALA A 226 -27.79 -0.83 -7.97
CA ALA A 226 -28.56 0.29 -7.45
C ALA A 226 -30.02 0.23 -7.90
N ASN A 227 -30.95 0.36 -6.96
CA ASN A 227 -32.38 0.53 -7.22
C ASN A 227 -32.98 -0.59 -8.09
N GLY A 228 -32.63 -1.85 -7.82
CA GLY A 228 -33.07 -3.01 -8.58
C GLY A 228 -32.41 -3.19 -9.95
N ARG A 229 -31.37 -2.40 -10.25
CA ARG A 229 -30.53 -2.57 -11.42
C ARG A 229 -29.18 -3.13 -11.02
N LEU A 230 -28.87 -4.32 -11.52
CA LEU A 230 -27.57 -4.99 -11.42
C LEU A 230 -26.90 -4.97 -12.79
N SER A 231 -25.69 -4.44 -12.95
CA SER A 231 -24.98 -4.41 -14.23
C SER A 231 -23.47 -4.63 -14.14
N GLY A 232 -22.93 -5.25 -15.18
CA GLY A 232 -21.48 -5.43 -15.39
C GLY A 232 -21.20 -6.32 -16.59
N GLU A 233 -20.06 -6.08 -17.26
CA GLU A 233 -19.54 -6.93 -18.36
C GLU A 233 -20.51 -7.13 -19.53
N GLY A 234 -21.31 -6.10 -19.83
CA GLY A 234 -22.31 -6.15 -20.90
C GLY A 234 -23.62 -6.82 -20.52
N TYR A 235 -23.75 -7.28 -19.27
CA TYR A 235 -24.99 -7.81 -18.72
C TYR A 235 -25.66 -6.79 -17.82
N ALA A 236 -26.99 -6.80 -17.83
CA ALA A 236 -27.78 -6.09 -16.85
C ALA A 236 -29.07 -6.85 -16.54
N VAL A 237 -29.42 -6.86 -15.25
CA VAL A 237 -30.75 -7.20 -14.75
C VAL A 237 -31.36 -5.89 -14.27
N GLN A 238 -32.51 -5.52 -14.83
CA GLN A 238 -33.24 -4.34 -14.40
C GLN A 238 -34.63 -4.75 -13.95
N LEU A 239 -34.90 -4.54 -12.67
CA LEU A 239 -36.22 -4.62 -12.09
C LEU A 239 -36.89 -3.25 -12.17
N GLY A 240 -38.16 -3.26 -12.55
CA GLY A 240 -38.97 -2.07 -12.66
C GLY A 240 -40.45 -2.42 -12.46
N GLY A 241 -41.31 -1.52 -12.93
CA GLY A 241 -42.75 -1.66 -12.81
C GLY A 241 -43.36 -0.61 -11.88
N ASN A 242 -44.59 -0.84 -11.47
CA ASN A 242 -45.34 0.06 -10.60
C ASN A 242 -45.72 -0.64 -9.29
N ALA A 243 -46.49 0.04 -8.44
CA ALA A 243 -46.91 -0.50 -7.14
C ALA A 243 -47.76 -1.79 -7.22
N TRP A 244 -48.18 -2.21 -8.42
CA TRP A 244 -49.04 -3.36 -8.63
C TRP A 244 -48.34 -4.49 -9.36
N VAL A 245 -47.46 -4.17 -10.32
CA VAL A 245 -46.81 -5.14 -11.20
C VAL A 245 -45.32 -4.87 -11.28
N ARG A 246 -44.52 -5.93 -11.10
CA ARG A 246 -43.07 -5.92 -11.33
C ARG A 246 -42.76 -6.40 -12.74
N THR A 247 -41.82 -5.72 -13.38
CA THR A 247 -41.25 -6.11 -14.67
C THR A 247 -39.79 -6.45 -14.47
N CYS A 248 -39.34 -7.54 -15.07
CA CYS A 248 -37.92 -7.88 -15.14
C CYS A 248 -37.44 -7.75 -16.58
N ALA A 249 -36.30 -7.11 -16.77
CA ALA A 249 -35.59 -7.06 -18.04
C ALA A 249 -34.19 -7.60 -17.84
N VAL A 250 -33.81 -8.59 -18.63
CA VAL A 250 -32.45 -9.12 -18.66
C VAL A 250 -31.86 -8.78 -20.03
N SER A 251 -30.70 -8.12 -20.03
CA SER A 251 -29.95 -7.82 -21.23
C SER A 251 -28.56 -8.45 -21.14
N GLY A 252 -28.10 -9.07 -22.23
CA GLY A 252 -26.75 -9.60 -22.39
C GLY A 252 -26.03 -9.00 -23.60
N PRO A 253 -24.71 -9.21 -23.72
CA PRO A 253 -23.91 -8.68 -24.81
C PRO A 253 -24.37 -9.29 -26.14
N GLY A 254 -24.84 -8.43 -27.04
CA GLY A 254 -25.29 -8.81 -28.38
C GLY A 254 -26.68 -9.45 -28.46
N GLN A 255 -27.42 -9.55 -27.35
CA GLN A 255 -28.81 -10.04 -27.36
C GLN A 255 -29.80 -8.89 -27.12
N PRO A 256 -30.95 -8.87 -27.81
CA PRO A 256 -32.01 -7.92 -27.52
C PRO A 256 -32.48 -8.11 -26.07
N THR A 257 -32.93 -7.03 -25.43
CA THR A 257 -33.40 -7.07 -24.04
C THR A 257 -34.60 -8.00 -23.93
N GLU A 258 -34.45 -9.12 -23.23
CA GLU A 258 -35.55 -10.05 -22.99
C GLU A 258 -36.33 -9.55 -21.77
N ARG A 259 -37.59 -9.16 -21.99
CA ARG A 259 -38.49 -8.77 -20.90
C ARG A 259 -39.14 -10.03 -20.35
N SER A 260 -38.63 -10.52 -19.23
CA SER A 260 -39.22 -11.64 -18.51
C SER A 260 -40.42 -11.18 -17.67
N GLY A 261 -41.62 -11.50 -18.16
CA GLY A 261 -42.89 -11.60 -17.41
C GLY A 261 -43.38 -10.41 -16.58
N LEU A 262 -44.71 -10.29 -16.45
CA LEU A 262 -45.34 -9.45 -15.43
C LEU A 262 -45.54 -10.27 -14.17
N ALA A 263 -44.82 -9.95 -13.09
CA ALA A 263 -45.02 -10.59 -11.80
C ALA A 263 -45.93 -9.72 -10.91
N PRO A 264 -47.00 -10.27 -10.31
CA PRO A 264 -47.83 -9.52 -9.38
C PRO A 264 -47.02 -9.14 -8.13
N THR A 265 -47.07 -7.88 -7.72
CA THR A 265 -46.47 -7.43 -6.47
C THR A 265 -47.18 -8.05 -5.25
N ALA A 266 -46.52 -8.03 -4.09
CA ALA A 266 -47.17 -8.38 -2.82
C ALA A 266 -48.46 -7.57 -2.57
N ARG A 267 -48.52 -6.31 -3.02
CA ARG A 267 -49.72 -5.47 -2.91
C ARG A 267 -50.86 -6.00 -3.78
N LEU A 268 -50.59 -6.34 -5.04
CA LEU A 268 -51.59 -6.92 -5.92
C LEU A 268 -52.07 -8.28 -5.39
N SER A 269 -51.15 -9.16 -5.01
CA SER A 269 -51.49 -10.47 -4.43
C SER A 269 -52.32 -10.34 -3.14
N ALA A 270 -51.93 -9.46 -2.22
CA ALA A 270 -52.70 -9.20 -1.00
C ALA A 270 -54.09 -8.64 -1.32
N THR A 271 -54.19 -7.72 -2.29
CA THR A 271 -55.47 -7.13 -2.71
C THR A 271 -56.38 -8.18 -3.34
N VAL A 272 -55.85 -9.06 -4.18
CA VAL A 272 -56.61 -10.16 -4.77
C VAL A 272 -57.10 -11.13 -3.70
N VAL A 273 -56.21 -11.60 -2.80
CA VAL A 273 -56.60 -12.51 -1.70
C VAL A 273 -57.65 -11.86 -0.80
N GLY A 274 -57.42 -10.62 -0.36
CA GLY A 274 -58.37 -9.88 0.46
C GLY A 274 -59.73 -9.71 -0.23
N SER A 275 -59.72 -9.35 -1.51
CA SER A 275 -60.94 -9.19 -2.32
C SER A 275 -61.69 -10.51 -2.51
N CYS A 276 -60.98 -11.62 -2.74
CA CYS A 276 -61.57 -12.96 -2.83
C CYS A 276 -62.22 -13.39 -1.51
N VAL A 277 -61.59 -13.11 -0.37
CA VAL A 277 -62.16 -13.41 0.96
C VAL A 277 -63.43 -12.58 1.20
N VAL A 278 -63.40 -11.28 0.90
CA VAL A 278 -64.58 -10.41 1.05
C VAL A 278 -65.71 -10.84 0.12
N LEU A 279 -65.40 -11.14 -1.15
CA LEU A 279 -66.39 -11.58 -2.14
C LEU A 279 -67.02 -12.92 -1.72
N ALA A 280 -66.21 -13.87 -1.25
CA ALA A 280 -66.73 -15.14 -0.73
C ALA A 280 -67.71 -14.90 0.43
N VAL A 281 -67.37 -14.04 1.39
CA VAL A 281 -68.30 -13.77 2.50
C VAL A 281 -69.57 -13.06 2.02
N LEU A 282 -69.49 -12.13 1.08
CA LEU A 282 -70.67 -11.46 0.53
C LEU A 282 -71.63 -12.42 -0.21
N LEU A 283 -71.10 -13.45 -0.88
CA LEU A 283 -71.92 -14.43 -1.60
C LEU A 283 -72.65 -15.41 -0.66
N PHE A 284 -72.14 -15.62 0.56
CA PHE A 284 -72.70 -16.61 1.52
C PHE A 284 -73.33 -15.97 2.77
N ALA A 285 -73.20 -14.67 2.97
CA ALA A 285 -73.76 -13.96 4.13
C ALA A 285 -75.24 -13.62 3.94
N SER A 286 -76.12 -14.26 4.71
CA SER A 286 -77.55 -13.93 4.74
C SER A 286 -77.91 -12.73 5.63
N SER A 287 -76.94 -12.16 6.37
CA SER A 287 -77.20 -11.09 7.33
C SER A 287 -76.06 -10.06 7.45
N ARG A 288 -76.42 -8.82 7.82
CA ARG A 288 -75.50 -7.69 8.04
C ARG A 288 -74.33 -7.94 9.02
N PRO A 289 -74.47 -8.68 10.14
CA PRO A 289 -73.32 -8.94 11.01
C PRO A 289 -72.28 -9.86 10.35
N ILE A 290 -72.70 -10.79 9.48
CA ILE A 290 -71.79 -11.71 8.78
C ILE A 290 -70.96 -10.95 7.72
N THR A 291 -71.56 -9.98 7.02
CA THR A 291 -70.82 -9.15 6.07
C THR A 291 -69.75 -8.29 6.74
N LEU A 292 -70.06 -7.72 7.92
CA LEU A 292 -69.09 -6.94 8.68
C LEU A 292 -67.94 -7.80 9.24
N ALA A 293 -68.24 -9.01 9.73
CA ALA A 293 -67.22 -9.99 10.10
C ALA A 293 -66.33 -10.40 8.90
N GLY A 294 -66.93 -10.58 7.72
CA GLY A 294 -66.19 -10.88 6.49
C GLY A 294 -65.21 -9.79 6.06
N LEU A 295 -65.60 -8.52 6.19
CA LEU A 295 -64.69 -7.39 5.92
C LEU A 295 -63.50 -7.38 6.88
N VAL A 296 -63.73 -7.67 8.17
CA VAL A 296 -62.64 -7.78 9.15
C VAL A 296 -61.71 -8.94 8.82
N VAL A 297 -62.24 -10.12 8.50
CA VAL A 297 -61.42 -11.29 8.10
C VAL A 297 -60.65 -11.00 6.81
N GLY A 298 -61.27 -10.35 5.83
CA GLY A 298 -60.61 -9.93 4.59
C GLY A 298 -59.49 -8.91 4.83
N ALA A 299 -59.70 -7.94 5.72
CA ALA A 299 -58.68 -6.97 6.12
C ALA A 299 -57.52 -7.65 6.87
N ILE A 300 -57.80 -8.58 7.77
CA ILE A 300 -56.78 -9.37 8.46
C ILE A 300 -56.00 -10.22 7.45
N ALA A 301 -56.66 -10.88 6.50
CA ALA A 301 -56.01 -11.65 5.45
C ALA A 301 -55.12 -10.76 4.56
N TYR A 302 -55.61 -9.58 4.16
CA TYR A 302 -54.81 -8.59 3.42
C TYR A 302 -53.56 -8.18 4.21
N LEU A 303 -53.72 -7.81 5.48
CA LEU A 303 -52.60 -7.40 6.32
C LEU A 303 -51.64 -8.57 6.54
N ALA A 304 -52.14 -9.77 6.82
CA ALA A 304 -51.34 -10.97 7.00
C ALA A 304 -50.52 -11.29 5.75
N VAL A 305 -51.13 -11.26 4.55
CA VAL A 305 -50.41 -11.47 3.29
C VAL A 305 -49.42 -10.33 3.05
N ARG A 306 -49.80 -9.06 3.28
CA ARG A 306 -48.91 -7.91 3.10
C ARG A 306 -47.70 -7.94 4.04
N PHE A 307 -47.88 -8.38 5.28
CA PHE A 307 -46.80 -8.48 6.26
C PHE A 307 -45.95 -9.74 6.05
N ALA A 308 -46.57 -10.87 5.70
CA ALA A 308 -45.86 -12.10 5.34
C ALA A 308 -45.05 -11.92 4.04
N TRP A 309 -45.57 -11.12 3.11
CA TRP A 309 -44.95 -10.79 1.83
C TRP A 309 -44.38 -9.38 1.89
N ARG A 310 -43.58 -9.14 2.93
CA ARG A 310 -42.86 -7.88 3.12
C ARG A 310 -42.16 -7.52 1.80
N GLU A 311 -42.38 -6.30 1.36
CA GLU A 311 -41.85 -5.78 0.09
C GLU A 311 -40.33 -5.97 0.12
N ARG A 312 -39.83 -6.96 -0.63
CA ARG A 312 -38.41 -7.25 -0.72
C ARG A 312 -37.71 -6.05 -1.35
N ASP A 313 -36.51 -5.76 -0.87
CA ASP A 313 -35.63 -4.80 -1.49
C ASP A 313 -35.46 -5.19 -2.98
N LEU A 314 -35.55 -4.19 -3.86
CA LEU A 314 -35.38 -4.41 -5.29
C LEU A 314 -33.97 -4.91 -5.59
N ASP A 315 -32.98 -4.48 -4.80
CA ASP A 315 -31.59 -4.93 -4.96
C ASP A 315 -31.44 -6.44 -4.63
N ASP A 316 -32.13 -6.93 -3.59
CA ASP A 316 -32.15 -8.35 -3.24
C ASP A 316 -32.80 -9.19 -4.33
N GLU A 317 -33.92 -8.72 -4.87
CA GLU A 317 -34.61 -9.42 -5.95
C GLU A 317 -33.81 -9.40 -7.26
N ALA A 318 -33.09 -8.32 -7.56
CA ALA A 318 -32.23 -8.24 -8.74
C ALA A 318 -31.10 -9.26 -8.67
N VAL A 319 -30.52 -9.46 -7.47
CA VAL A 319 -29.53 -10.51 -7.20
C VAL A 319 -30.14 -11.90 -7.38
N ASP A 320 -31.33 -12.16 -6.83
CA ASP A 320 -32.01 -13.46 -6.97
C ASP A 320 -32.32 -13.78 -8.44
N VAL A 321 -32.77 -12.79 -9.20
CA VAL A 321 -32.99 -12.93 -10.65
C VAL A 321 -31.69 -13.20 -11.40
N ALA A 322 -30.60 -12.52 -11.04
CA ALA A 322 -29.29 -12.77 -11.66
C ALA A 322 -28.82 -14.22 -11.44
N TRP A 323 -28.96 -14.73 -10.21
CA TRP A 323 -28.68 -16.14 -9.90
C TRP A 323 -29.59 -17.12 -10.64
N LYS A 324 -30.87 -16.78 -10.85
CA LYS A 324 -31.82 -17.67 -11.50
C LYS A 324 -31.71 -17.68 -13.03
N GLN A 325 -31.53 -16.50 -13.64
CA GLN A 325 -31.65 -16.32 -15.10
C GLN A 325 -30.30 -16.10 -15.77
N VAL A 326 -29.38 -15.35 -15.15
CA VAL A 326 -28.10 -15.00 -15.77
C VAL A 326 -27.04 -16.07 -15.52
N PHE A 327 -26.96 -16.59 -14.29
CA PHE A 327 -25.97 -17.60 -13.91
C PHE A 327 -25.95 -18.85 -14.83
N PRO A 328 -27.08 -19.52 -15.15
CA PRO A 328 -27.06 -20.72 -15.98
C PRO A 328 -26.52 -20.46 -17.39
N ALA A 329 -26.72 -19.27 -17.94
CA ALA A 329 -26.22 -18.90 -19.26
C ALA A 329 -24.71 -18.62 -19.30
N PHE A 330 -24.08 -18.50 -18.14
CA PHE A 330 -22.69 -18.11 -17.98
C PHE A 330 -21.76 -19.23 -17.56
N VAL A 331 -22.25 -20.19 -16.78
CA VAL A 331 -21.39 -21.20 -16.14
C VAL A 331 -20.59 -22.05 -17.14
N GLU A 332 -21.07 -22.15 -18.39
CA GLU A 332 -20.43 -22.89 -19.47
C GLU A 332 -19.52 -22.03 -20.38
N ARG A 333 -19.42 -20.71 -20.14
CA ARG A 333 -18.65 -19.80 -21.00
C ARG A 333 -17.19 -19.69 -20.54
N ASP A 334 -16.29 -19.63 -21.52
CA ASP A 334 -14.90 -19.26 -21.28
C ASP A 334 -14.82 -17.87 -20.62
N GLY A 335 -14.03 -17.76 -19.54
CA GLY A 335 -13.87 -16.51 -18.80
C GLY A 335 -15.01 -16.17 -17.83
N ALA A 336 -15.95 -17.08 -17.56
CA ALA A 336 -17.06 -16.84 -16.62
C ALA A 336 -16.60 -16.53 -15.18
N ALA A 337 -15.41 -16.97 -14.77
CA ALA A 337 -14.91 -16.82 -13.41
C ALA A 337 -14.84 -15.36 -12.94
N GLY A 338 -14.48 -14.43 -13.83
CA GLY A 338 -14.47 -12.99 -13.53
C GLY A 338 -15.86 -12.48 -13.16
N TYR A 339 -16.83 -12.65 -14.06
CA TYR A 339 -18.23 -12.25 -13.83
C TYR A 339 -18.81 -12.90 -12.57
N LEU A 340 -18.63 -14.21 -12.41
CA LEU A 340 -19.20 -14.98 -11.30
C LEU A 340 -18.59 -14.56 -9.95
N SER A 341 -17.29 -14.25 -9.91
CA SER A 341 -16.65 -13.69 -8.71
C SER A 341 -17.31 -12.37 -8.30
N ARG A 342 -17.56 -11.48 -9.27
CA ARG A 342 -18.21 -10.19 -9.04
C ARG A 342 -19.65 -10.36 -8.58
N LEU A 343 -20.40 -11.31 -9.15
CA LEU A 343 -21.75 -11.65 -8.72
C LEU A 343 -21.74 -12.17 -7.28
N CYS A 344 -20.79 -13.03 -6.91
CA CYS A 344 -20.65 -13.52 -5.54
C CYS A 344 -20.41 -12.36 -4.56
N LEU A 345 -19.49 -11.45 -4.89
CA LEU A 345 -19.20 -10.27 -4.07
C LEU A 345 -20.42 -9.34 -3.91
N THR A 346 -21.17 -9.08 -5.00
CA THR A 346 -22.38 -8.25 -4.95
C THR A 346 -23.50 -8.89 -4.12
N SER A 347 -23.51 -10.23 -4.06
CA SER A 347 -24.52 -11.02 -3.35
C SER A 347 -24.27 -11.13 -1.84
N LEU A 348 -23.10 -10.70 -1.34
CA LEU A 348 -22.79 -10.76 0.09
C LEU A 348 -23.82 -9.95 0.89
N GLY A 349 -24.56 -10.63 1.78
CA GLY A 349 -25.60 -10.05 2.61
C GLY A 349 -26.92 -9.76 1.89
N ARG A 350 -27.03 -10.07 0.59
CA ARG A 350 -28.19 -9.76 -0.26
C ARG A 350 -28.87 -11.02 -0.80
N GLY A 351 -30.11 -10.86 -1.25
CA GLY A 351 -30.93 -11.91 -1.87
C GLY A 351 -31.38 -13.02 -0.90
N THR A 352 -31.79 -14.15 -1.48
CA THR A 352 -32.36 -15.32 -0.83
C THR A 352 -31.38 -16.52 -0.91
N PRO A 353 -30.59 -16.80 0.15
CA PRO A 353 -29.62 -17.89 0.19
C PRO A 353 -30.18 -19.26 -0.21
N GLU A 354 -31.42 -19.54 0.20
CA GLU A 354 -32.10 -20.81 -0.07
C GLU A 354 -32.24 -21.07 -1.57
N GLN A 355 -32.39 -20.02 -2.38
CA GLN A 355 -32.58 -20.14 -3.83
C GLN A 355 -31.27 -20.42 -4.58
N ARG A 356 -30.11 -20.09 -3.98
CA ARG A 356 -28.80 -20.20 -4.64
C ARG A 356 -27.88 -21.27 -4.04
N VAL A 357 -28.29 -21.97 -2.99
CA VAL A 357 -27.43 -22.93 -2.27
C VAL A 357 -26.91 -24.06 -3.18
N GLU A 358 -27.76 -24.62 -4.04
CA GLU A 358 -27.39 -25.69 -4.97
C GLU A 358 -26.40 -25.17 -6.03
N LEU A 359 -26.68 -23.99 -6.59
CA LEU A 359 -25.82 -23.33 -7.58
C LEU A 359 -24.45 -22.98 -6.98
N LEU A 360 -24.41 -22.42 -5.76
CA LEU A 360 -23.15 -22.13 -5.07
C LEU A 360 -22.34 -23.38 -4.78
N THR A 361 -23.00 -24.46 -4.36
CA THR A 361 -22.31 -25.74 -4.12
C THR A 361 -21.69 -26.27 -5.40
N PHE A 362 -22.41 -26.19 -6.52
CA PHE A 362 -21.90 -26.56 -7.84
C PHE A 362 -20.68 -25.70 -8.25
N ILE A 363 -20.75 -24.37 -8.08
CA ILE A 363 -19.66 -23.45 -8.42
C ILE A 363 -18.43 -23.72 -7.58
N VAL A 364 -18.58 -23.88 -6.26
CA VAL A 364 -17.45 -24.15 -5.36
C VAL A 364 -16.76 -25.45 -5.77
N ALA A 365 -17.52 -26.51 -6.07
CA ALA A 365 -16.94 -27.78 -6.54
C ALA A 365 -16.20 -27.62 -7.89
N SER A 366 -16.82 -26.93 -8.85
CA SER A 366 -16.24 -26.70 -10.18
C SER A 366 -14.99 -25.81 -10.12
N ALA A 367 -15.03 -24.70 -9.38
CA ALA A 367 -13.90 -23.79 -9.20
C ALA A 367 -12.76 -24.47 -8.42
N ALA A 368 -13.07 -25.32 -7.43
CA ALA A 368 -12.06 -26.11 -6.71
C ALA A 368 -11.28 -27.04 -7.65
N SER A 369 -11.95 -27.69 -8.60
CA SER A 369 -11.26 -28.54 -9.59
C SER A 369 -10.38 -27.78 -10.59
N ARG A 370 -10.58 -26.46 -10.72
CA ARG A 370 -9.89 -25.59 -11.70
C ARG A 370 -9.04 -24.50 -11.04
N ALA A 371 -8.87 -24.57 -9.72
CA ALA A 371 -8.22 -23.53 -8.93
C ALA A 371 -6.74 -23.30 -9.32
N ASP A 372 -6.06 -24.33 -9.83
CA ASP A 372 -4.67 -24.26 -10.29
C ASP A 372 -4.55 -23.79 -11.76
N GLU A 373 -5.66 -23.65 -12.49
CA GLU A 373 -5.65 -23.25 -13.91
C GLU A 373 -5.42 -21.75 -14.09
N SER A 374 -5.98 -20.93 -13.19
CA SER A 374 -5.83 -19.46 -13.24
C SER A 374 -6.22 -18.77 -11.92
N ASP A 375 -5.65 -17.58 -11.69
CA ASP A 375 -6.05 -16.69 -10.59
C ASP A 375 -7.55 -16.39 -10.59
N ALA A 376 -8.18 -16.29 -11.76
CA ALA A 376 -9.60 -15.99 -11.87
C ALA A 376 -10.47 -17.11 -11.28
N GLU A 377 -10.10 -18.39 -11.50
CA GLU A 377 -10.78 -19.54 -10.89
C GLU A 377 -10.52 -19.62 -9.38
N LEU A 378 -9.31 -19.27 -8.94
CA LEU A 378 -8.98 -19.19 -7.51
C LEU A 378 -9.78 -18.08 -6.80
N GLN A 379 -9.95 -16.92 -7.44
CA GLN A 379 -10.80 -15.83 -6.96
C GLN A 379 -12.28 -16.22 -6.94
N LEU A 380 -12.75 -16.97 -7.95
CA LEU A 380 -14.12 -17.50 -7.98
C LEU A 380 -14.35 -18.45 -6.81
N LEU A 381 -13.44 -19.41 -6.60
CA LEU A 381 -13.52 -20.33 -5.47
C LEU A 381 -13.60 -19.55 -4.15
N ALA A 382 -12.68 -18.60 -3.93
CA ALA A 382 -12.64 -17.82 -2.70
C ALA A 382 -13.94 -17.04 -2.47
N THR A 383 -14.44 -16.31 -3.47
CA THR A 383 -15.66 -15.50 -3.34
C THR A 383 -16.92 -16.34 -3.17
N ALA A 384 -17.04 -17.45 -3.90
CA ALA A 384 -18.17 -18.37 -3.78
C ALA A 384 -18.18 -19.06 -2.40
N SER A 385 -17.02 -19.51 -1.90
CA SER A 385 -16.92 -20.09 -0.55
C SER A 385 -17.23 -19.08 0.55
N VAL A 386 -16.76 -17.84 0.43
CA VAL A 386 -17.10 -16.76 1.38
C VAL A 386 -18.61 -16.47 1.37
N LEU A 387 -19.22 -16.38 0.20
CA LEU A 387 -20.68 -16.19 0.09
C LEU A 387 -21.45 -17.36 0.72
N GLN A 388 -21.03 -18.61 0.49
CA GLN A 388 -21.66 -19.79 1.10
C GLN A 388 -21.61 -19.76 2.64
N ILE A 389 -20.51 -19.26 3.21
CA ILE A 389 -20.34 -19.11 4.66
C ILE A 389 -21.21 -17.97 5.22
N GLU A 390 -21.26 -16.82 4.53
CA GLU A 390 -22.15 -15.71 4.90
C GLU A 390 -23.62 -16.09 4.81
N ASP A 391 -24.01 -16.84 3.79
CA ASP A 391 -25.36 -17.38 3.64
C ASP A 391 -25.71 -18.32 4.79
N SER A 392 -24.74 -19.12 5.22
CA SER A 392 -24.89 -20.02 6.36
C SER A 392 -25.10 -19.28 7.69
N ARG A 393 -24.70 -18.00 7.81
CA ARG A 393 -24.90 -17.17 9.01
C ARG A 393 -26.39 -17.01 9.35
N ARG A 394 -27.28 -16.97 8.35
CA ARG A 394 -28.73 -16.90 8.56
C ARG A 394 -29.28 -18.13 9.31
N PHE A 395 -28.58 -19.25 9.22
CA PHE A 395 -28.91 -20.49 9.93
C PHE A 395 -28.13 -20.64 11.26
N GLY A 396 -27.58 -19.54 11.78
CA GLY A 396 -26.86 -19.53 13.05
C GLY A 396 -25.43 -20.10 12.99
N ARG A 397 -24.89 -20.37 11.79
CA ARG A 397 -23.48 -20.77 11.66
C ARG A 397 -22.56 -19.58 11.87
N ASP A 398 -21.38 -19.89 12.39
CA ASP A 398 -20.36 -18.90 12.70
C ASP A 398 -19.54 -18.54 11.46
N ALA A 399 -19.88 -17.41 10.83
CA ALA A 399 -19.19 -16.96 9.63
C ALA A 399 -17.70 -16.70 9.88
N VAL A 400 -17.33 -16.02 10.96
CA VAL A 400 -15.94 -15.64 11.26
C VAL A 400 -15.04 -16.87 11.43
N ALA A 401 -15.54 -17.92 12.11
CA ALA A 401 -14.82 -19.18 12.21
C ALA A 401 -14.67 -19.89 10.86
N GLY A 402 -15.73 -19.85 10.03
CA GLY A 402 -15.68 -20.38 8.66
C GLY A 402 -14.65 -19.67 7.78
N ILE A 403 -14.57 -18.34 7.85
CA ILE A 403 -13.59 -17.55 7.08
C ILE A 403 -12.16 -17.87 7.50
N ALA A 404 -11.90 -17.98 8.81
CA ALA A 404 -10.60 -18.41 9.31
C ALA A 404 -10.24 -19.84 8.85
N ALA A 405 -11.21 -20.74 8.80
CA ALA A 405 -11.02 -22.09 8.29
C ALA A 405 -10.70 -22.12 6.79
N LEU A 406 -11.36 -21.28 5.97
CA LEU A 406 -11.00 -21.13 4.56
C LEU A 406 -9.58 -20.59 4.38
N ALA A 407 -9.19 -19.56 5.13
CA ALA A 407 -7.82 -19.03 5.08
C ALA A 407 -6.76 -20.07 5.49
N ALA A 408 -7.10 -20.98 6.41
CA ALA A 408 -6.21 -22.06 6.84
C ALA A 408 -5.84 -23.01 5.68
N ILE A 409 -6.70 -23.17 4.66
CA ILE A 409 -6.42 -23.99 3.48
C ILE A 409 -5.18 -23.45 2.73
N GLY A 410 -5.06 -22.12 2.62
CA GLY A 410 -3.89 -21.47 2.04
C GLY A 410 -2.63 -21.58 2.93
N PHE A 411 -2.76 -21.44 4.25
CA PHE A 411 -1.61 -21.54 5.17
C PHE A 411 -1.03 -22.96 5.25
N THR A 412 -1.89 -23.97 5.15
CA THR A 412 -1.48 -25.38 5.13
C THR A 412 -0.92 -25.82 3.77
N GLY A 413 -1.08 -25.00 2.73
CA GLY A 413 -0.63 -25.27 1.37
C GLY A 413 -1.47 -26.31 0.63
N GLN A 414 -2.72 -26.52 1.06
CA GLN A 414 -3.70 -27.32 0.30
C GLN A 414 -4.14 -26.61 -0.98
N LEU A 415 -4.19 -25.27 -0.93
CA LEU A 415 -4.32 -24.38 -2.09
C LEU A 415 -3.20 -23.32 -2.03
N SER A 416 -3.00 -22.57 -3.12
CA SER A 416 -2.11 -21.41 -3.11
C SER A 416 -2.45 -20.47 -1.96
N ALA A 417 -1.44 -19.86 -1.34
CA ALA A 417 -1.65 -18.91 -0.26
C ALA A 417 -2.39 -17.63 -0.71
N ASP A 418 -2.44 -17.34 -2.01
CA ASP A 418 -3.28 -16.29 -2.61
C ASP A 418 -4.77 -16.52 -2.32
N PHE A 419 -5.18 -17.79 -2.19
CA PHE A 419 -6.55 -18.14 -1.81
C PHE A 419 -6.93 -17.51 -0.47
N ALA A 420 -6.04 -17.58 0.54
CA ALA A 420 -6.30 -16.99 1.85
C ALA A 420 -6.42 -15.46 1.77
N GLU A 421 -5.61 -14.83 0.91
CA GLU A 421 -5.71 -13.40 0.63
C GLU A 421 -7.04 -13.04 -0.04
N PHE A 422 -7.51 -13.81 -1.03
CA PHE A 422 -8.81 -13.61 -1.70
C PHE A 422 -10.00 -13.83 -0.76
N VAL A 423 -9.95 -14.85 0.09
CA VAL A 423 -10.98 -15.12 1.11
C VAL A 423 -11.14 -13.92 2.04
N VAL A 424 -10.02 -13.42 2.57
CA VAL A 424 -10.04 -12.26 3.48
C VAL A 424 -10.45 -10.99 2.73
N ALA A 425 -9.99 -10.79 1.49
CA ALA A 425 -10.37 -9.66 0.66
C ALA A 425 -11.89 -9.63 0.40
N ALA A 426 -12.49 -10.77 0.06
CA ALA A 426 -13.94 -10.90 -0.15
C ALA A 426 -14.71 -10.64 1.15
N TYR A 427 -14.28 -11.22 2.27
CA TYR A 427 -14.91 -11.02 3.57
C TYR A 427 -14.93 -9.54 4.00
N LEU A 428 -13.82 -8.81 3.76
CA LEU A 428 -13.66 -7.40 4.10
C LEU A 428 -14.35 -6.43 3.13
N LYS A 429 -15.03 -6.90 2.07
CA LYS A 429 -15.85 -6.02 1.20
C LYS A 429 -17.09 -5.48 1.91
N GLN A 430 -17.56 -6.14 2.96
CA GLN A 430 -18.62 -5.62 3.83
C GLN A 430 -18.02 -4.85 5.02
N ASN A 431 -18.76 -3.87 5.52
CA ASN A 431 -18.43 -3.25 6.79
C ASN A 431 -18.62 -4.27 7.91
N ARG A 432 -17.56 -4.53 8.66
CA ARG A 432 -17.56 -5.48 9.78
C ARG A 432 -17.46 -4.74 11.09
N GLU A 433 -18.13 -5.28 12.11
CA GLU A 433 -17.98 -4.80 13.47
C GLU A 433 -16.56 -5.05 13.95
N GLU A 434 -16.02 -4.13 14.74
CA GLU A 434 -14.64 -4.22 15.25
C GLU A 434 -14.39 -5.50 16.05
N GLY A 435 -15.38 -5.94 16.84
CA GLY A 435 -15.33 -7.19 17.57
C GLY A 435 -15.22 -8.44 16.69
N GLU A 436 -15.95 -8.48 15.57
CA GLU A 436 -15.85 -9.56 14.58
C GLU A 436 -14.47 -9.58 13.93
N LEU A 437 -13.91 -8.41 13.59
CA LEU A 437 -12.57 -8.29 13.01
C LEU A 437 -11.47 -8.71 13.99
N ASN A 438 -11.55 -8.28 15.25
CA ASN A 438 -10.59 -8.67 16.27
C ASN A 438 -10.67 -10.18 16.57
N ARG A 439 -11.87 -10.76 16.53
CA ARG A 439 -12.06 -12.21 16.64
C ARG A 439 -11.49 -12.95 15.42
N LEU A 440 -11.77 -12.50 14.20
CA LEU A 440 -11.21 -13.07 12.98
C LEU A 440 -9.68 -13.07 13.05
N ARG A 441 -9.09 -11.96 13.49
CA ARG A 441 -7.65 -11.83 13.67
C ARG A 441 -7.05 -12.90 14.57
N VAL A 442 -7.65 -13.14 15.74
CA VAL A 442 -7.20 -14.18 16.67
C VAL A 442 -7.28 -15.57 16.02
N LEU A 443 -8.36 -15.86 15.29
CA LEU A 443 -8.51 -17.14 14.60
C LEU A 443 -7.52 -17.30 13.44
N LEU A 444 -7.24 -16.24 12.68
CA LEU A 444 -6.22 -16.24 11.63
C LEU A 444 -4.81 -16.46 12.20
N PHE A 445 -4.50 -15.88 13.36
CA PHE A 445 -3.25 -16.19 14.05
C PHE A 445 -3.18 -17.64 14.50
N ALA A 446 -4.26 -18.17 15.09
CA ALA A 446 -4.31 -19.58 15.48
C ALA A 446 -4.07 -20.50 14.29
N THR A 447 -4.76 -20.28 13.16
CA THR A 447 -4.60 -21.13 11.97
C THR A 447 -3.23 -20.98 11.32
N ALA A 448 -2.66 -19.77 11.31
CA ALA A 448 -1.30 -19.56 10.82
C ALA A 448 -0.26 -20.28 11.70
N PHE A 449 -0.37 -20.18 13.02
CA PHE A 449 0.53 -20.82 13.96
C PHE A 449 0.39 -22.35 13.95
N GLU A 450 -0.84 -22.86 13.79
CA GLU A 450 -1.11 -24.29 13.56
C GLU A 450 -0.42 -24.78 12.27
N ALA A 451 -0.40 -23.96 11.22
CA ALA A 451 0.30 -24.26 9.96
C ALA A 451 1.84 -24.13 10.05
N GLY A 452 2.38 -23.75 11.22
CA GLY A 452 3.80 -23.62 11.49
C GLY A 452 4.41 -22.25 11.16
N LEU A 453 3.61 -21.24 10.82
CA LEU A 453 4.12 -19.89 10.55
C LEU A 453 4.57 -19.22 11.85
N VAL A 454 5.74 -18.59 11.82
CA VAL A 454 6.22 -17.79 12.96
C VAL A 454 5.99 -16.29 12.73
N PRO A 455 6.10 -15.43 13.77
CA PRO A 455 5.93 -13.98 13.64
C PRO A 455 6.79 -13.31 12.54
N ARG A 456 7.96 -13.88 12.22
CA ARG A 456 8.80 -13.40 11.11
C ARG A 456 8.16 -13.68 9.75
N ASP A 457 7.58 -14.85 9.54
CA ASP A 457 6.98 -15.25 8.27
C ASP A 457 5.72 -14.43 8.00
N LEU A 458 4.89 -14.23 9.03
CA LEU A 458 3.71 -13.37 8.94
C LEU A 458 4.04 -11.93 8.54
N ARG A 459 5.13 -11.37 9.06
CA ARG A 459 5.59 -10.03 8.65
C ARG A 459 6.11 -9.97 7.22
N THR A 460 6.53 -11.09 6.64
CA THR A 460 6.91 -11.18 5.22
C THR A 460 5.65 -11.34 4.37
N LEU A 461 4.73 -12.20 4.79
CA LEU A 461 3.42 -12.40 4.17
C LEU A 461 2.67 -11.06 4.05
N TRP A 462 2.60 -10.27 5.12
CA TRP A 462 1.93 -8.97 5.11
C TRP A 462 2.53 -7.94 4.15
N ALA A 463 3.78 -8.11 3.72
CA ALA A 463 4.38 -7.21 2.73
C ALA A 463 3.82 -7.43 1.31
N ALA A 464 3.20 -8.57 1.05
CA ALA A 464 2.62 -8.93 -0.25
C ALA A 464 1.11 -9.20 -0.21
N ALA A 465 0.55 -9.49 0.98
CA ALA A 465 -0.85 -9.82 1.17
C ALA A 465 -1.57 -8.70 1.96
N PRO A 466 -2.04 -7.63 1.29
CA PRO A 466 -2.56 -6.43 1.95
C PRO A 466 -3.88 -6.67 2.72
N ASN A 467 -4.74 -7.59 2.30
CA ASN A 467 -6.00 -7.89 2.99
C ASN A 467 -5.74 -8.75 4.24
N LEU A 468 -4.84 -9.73 4.15
CA LEU A 468 -4.33 -10.45 5.32
C LEU A 468 -3.63 -9.52 6.30
N LYS A 469 -2.81 -8.57 5.81
CA LYS A 469 -2.26 -7.47 6.62
C LYS A 469 -3.41 -6.70 7.28
N ARG A 470 -4.40 -6.20 6.55
CA ARG A 470 -5.54 -5.46 7.13
C ARG A 470 -6.30 -6.26 8.21
N ALA A 471 -6.50 -7.56 8.01
CA ALA A 471 -7.16 -8.41 8.99
C ALA A 471 -6.28 -8.68 10.23
N MET A 472 -4.96 -8.83 10.06
CA MET A 472 -4.05 -9.31 11.10
C MET A 472 -3.14 -8.24 11.73
N SER A 473 -2.87 -7.13 11.05
CA SER A 473 -1.76 -6.20 11.35
C SER A 473 -2.14 -4.98 12.17
N ALA A 474 -3.34 -4.92 12.77
CA ALA A 474 -3.63 -3.87 13.77
C ALA A 474 -2.75 -4.02 15.03
N GLU A 475 -1.97 -5.10 15.12
CA GLU A 475 -1.12 -5.42 16.26
C GLU A 475 0.30 -4.89 16.12
N SER A 476 0.80 -4.32 17.21
CA SER A 476 2.21 -4.01 17.34
C SER A 476 3.05 -5.29 17.27
N ALA A 477 4.27 -5.21 16.73
CA ALA A 477 5.18 -6.35 16.67
C ALA A 477 5.39 -7.07 18.04
N PRO A 478 5.43 -6.36 19.18
CA PRO A 478 5.44 -6.99 20.51
C PRO A 478 4.22 -7.88 20.78
N ARG A 479 3.02 -7.47 20.37
CA ARG A 479 1.81 -8.27 20.64
C ARG A 479 1.74 -9.53 19.79
N LEU A 480 2.15 -9.47 18.52
CA LEU A 480 2.23 -10.66 17.67
C LEU A 480 3.14 -11.73 18.30
N ARG A 481 4.26 -11.28 18.89
CA ARG A 481 5.13 -12.14 19.68
C ARG A 481 4.33 -12.74 20.83
N LEU A 482 3.83 -11.97 21.78
CA LEU A 482 3.08 -12.50 22.93
C LEU A 482 2.00 -13.54 22.57
N LEU A 483 1.24 -13.33 21.48
CA LEU A 483 0.27 -14.32 20.99
C LEU A 483 0.91 -15.64 20.53
N PHE A 484 2.07 -15.58 19.87
CA PHE A 484 2.84 -16.76 19.48
C PHE A 484 3.44 -17.48 20.69
N GLY A 485 4.02 -16.76 21.64
CA GLY A 485 4.51 -17.35 22.90
C GLY A 485 3.38 -18.04 23.67
N LEU A 486 2.21 -17.39 23.76
CA LEU A 486 1.00 -17.98 24.33
C LEU A 486 0.59 -19.25 23.57
N TRP A 487 0.61 -19.20 22.24
CA TRP A 487 0.30 -20.37 21.40
C TRP A 487 1.22 -21.55 21.71
N GLN A 488 2.53 -21.33 21.79
CA GLN A 488 3.51 -22.38 22.06
C GLN A 488 3.38 -22.96 23.48
N THR A 489 3.07 -22.13 24.46
CA THR A 489 2.97 -22.53 25.87
C THR A 489 1.58 -23.02 26.27
N ARG A 490 0.62 -23.04 25.34
CA ARG A 490 -0.79 -23.29 25.66
C ARG A 490 -1.07 -24.65 26.32
N GLU A 491 -0.28 -25.66 25.97
CA GLU A 491 -0.43 -27.02 26.51
C GLU A 491 0.12 -27.13 27.93
N ALA A 492 1.11 -26.31 28.30
CA ALA A 492 1.68 -26.29 29.63
C ALA A 492 0.74 -25.64 30.67
N GLN A 493 -0.19 -24.79 30.22
CA GLN A 493 -1.24 -24.16 31.03
C GLN A 493 -0.71 -23.53 32.33
N ALA A 494 0.43 -22.83 32.27
CA ALA A 494 1.10 -22.26 33.45
C ALA A 494 0.18 -21.38 34.32
N TRP A 495 -0.82 -20.74 33.71
CA TRP A 495 -1.83 -19.92 34.37
C TRP A 495 -2.76 -20.71 35.31
N HIS A 496 -2.87 -22.05 35.17
CA HIS A 496 -3.62 -22.89 36.10
C HIS A 496 -3.04 -22.91 37.53
N ALA A 497 -1.81 -22.45 37.73
CA ALA A 497 -1.27 -22.19 39.06
C ALA A 497 -1.99 -21.05 39.79
N VAL A 498 -2.63 -20.14 39.05
CA VAL A 498 -3.44 -19.02 39.60
C VAL A 498 -4.92 -19.36 39.60
N GLY A 499 -5.44 -19.86 38.47
CA GLY A 499 -6.84 -20.25 38.32
C GLY A 499 -7.17 -20.78 36.92
N HIS A 500 -8.36 -21.36 36.76
CA HIS A 500 -8.81 -21.86 35.46
C HIS A 500 -9.04 -20.71 34.47
N GLY A 501 -8.35 -20.74 33.34
CA GLY A 501 -8.44 -19.70 32.32
C GLY A 501 -8.45 -20.30 30.93
N ASP A 502 -9.26 -19.72 30.04
CA ASP A 502 -9.22 -19.99 28.62
C ASP A 502 -8.28 -19.00 27.93
N THR A 503 -7.51 -19.47 26.95
CA THR A 503 -6.72 -18.58 26.11
C THR A 503 -7.61 -17.72 25.22
N VAL A 504 -7.09 -16.62 24.70
CA VAL A 504 -7.81 -15.82 23.69
C VAL A 504 -8.22 -16.65 22.47
N PHE A 505 -7.41 -17.66 22.10
CA PHE A 505 -7.73 -18.61 21.03
C PHE A 505 -8.91 -19.52 21.38
N ASP A 506 -8.98 -20.00 22.62
CA ASP A 506 -10.10 -20.82 23.12
C ASP A 506 -11.40 -20.01 23.14
N ILE A 507 -11.36 -18.79 23.67
CA ILE A 507 -12.52 -17.89 23.75
C ILE A 507 -13.01 -17.57 22.33
N ALA A 508 -12.10 -17.20 21.43
CA ALA A 508 -12.43 -16.90 20.04
C ALA A 508 -13.09 -18.10 19.34
N ARG A 509 -12.74 -19.34 19.69
CA ARG A 509 -13.33 -20.55 19.09
C ARG A 509 -14.63 -21.00 19.74
N LYS A 510 -14.68 -21.07 21.07
CA LYS A 510 -15.77 -21.69 21.84
C LYS A 510 -16.95 -20.74 22.09
N LEU A 511 -16.71 -19.43 22.15
CA LEU A 511 -17.66 -18.44 22.65
C LEU A 511 -17.82 -17.27 21.67
N PRO A 512 -18.39 -17.46 20.46
CA PRO A 512 -18.30 -16.49 19.38
C PRO A 512 -18.87 -15.11 19.72
N ARG A 513 -20.03 -15.05 20.40
CA ARG A 513 -20.69 -13.80 20.80
C ARG A 513 -19.92 -13.07 21.89
N ASP A 514 -19.52 -13.79 22.93
CA ASP A 514 -18.76 -13.23 24.06
C ASP A 514 -17.37 -12.78 23.59
N ALA A 515 -16.71 -13.56 22.73
CA ALA A 515 -15.42 -13.22 22.15
C ALA A 515 -15.47 -11.92 21.35
N ALA A 516 -16.45 -11.75 20.45
CA ALA A 516 -16.56 -10.55 19.65
C ALA A 516 -16.76 -9.29 20.53
N SER A 517 -17.69 -9.35 21.49
CA SER A 517 -17.94 -8.23 22.41
C SER A 517 -16.76 -7.93 23.33
N THR A 518 -16.07 -8.96 23.82
CA THR A 518 -14.89 -8.82 24.69
C THR A 518 -13.72 -8.26 23.91
N LEU A 519 -13.42 -8.78 22.73
CA LEU A 519 -12.33 -8.33 21.86
C LEU A 519 -12.59 -6.95 21.24
N ALA A 520 -13.84 -6.49 21.16
CA ALA A 520 -14.14 -5.10 20.82
C ALA A 520 -13.67 -4.13 21.92
N ARG A 521 -13.80 -4.51 23.20
CA ARG A 521 -13.41 -3.66 24.35
C ARG A 521 -11.94 -3.84 24.74
N PHE A 522 -11.47 -5.08 24.67
CA PHE A 522 -10.13 -5.51 25.05
C PHE A 522 -9.49 -6.22 23.87
N PRO A 523 -9.11 -5.47 22.82
CA PRO A 523 -8.50 -6.07 21.64
C PRO A 523 -7.27 -6.88 22.05
N ASP A 524 -6.49 -6.42 23.05
CA ASP A 524 -5.24 -7.01 23.55
C ASP A 524 -5.38 -8.14 24.57
N LEU A 525 -6.52 -8.83 24.59
CA LEU A 525 -6.76 -9.99 25.44
C LEU A 525 -5.79 -11.15 25.16
N LEU A 526 -5.28 -11.78 26.22
CA LEU A 526 -4.44 -12.98 26.17
C LEU A 526 -5.13 -14.18 26.86
N LEU A 527 -5.67 -13.99 28.06
CA LEU A 527 -6.38 -15.02 28.83
C LEU A 527 -7.69 -14.45 29.40
N SER A 528 -8.70 -15.29 29.57
CA SER A 528 -9.89 -14.98 30.36
C SER A 528 -10.04 -16.01 31.47
N HIS A 529 -9.98 -15.53 32.70
CA HIS A 529 -10.33 -16.31 33.88
C HIS A 529 -11.81 -16.11 34.20
N ARG A 530 -12.54 -17.22 34.28
CA ARG A 530 -13.93 -17.23 34.74
C ARG A 530 -13.92 -17.61 36.23
N PRO A 531 -14.20 -16.67 37.15
CA PRO A 531 -14.32 -17.00 38.56
C PRO A 531 -15.55 -17.87 38.80
N GLU A 532 -15.86 -18.20 40.05
CA GLU A 532 -17.12 -18.88 40.38
C GLU A 532 -18.32 -18.13 39.81
N ARG A 533 -19.35 -18.85 39.36
CA ARG A 533 -20.52 -18.24 38.67
C ARG A 533 -21.14 -17.09 39.45
N ALA A 534 -21.22 -17.21 40.78
CA ALA A 534 -21.75 -16.14 41.65
C ALA A 534 -20.96 -14.82 41.52
N VAL A 535 -19.65 -14.90 41.29
CA VAL A 535 -18.79 -13.73 41.06
C VAL A 535 -18.86 -13.28 39.60
N GLU A 536 -18.81 -14.23 38.66
CA GLU A 536 -18.90 -13.93 37.22
C GLU A 536 -20.20 -13.18 36.87
N ASP A 537 -21.33 -13.56 37.47
CA ASP A 537 -22.62 -12.91 37.25
C ASP A 537 -22.66 -11.46 37.78
N LEU A 538 -21.83 -11.13 38.79
CA LEU A 538 -21.79 -9.81 39.43
C LEU A 538 -20.84 -8.84 38.72
N ILE A 539 -19.65 -9.29 38.33
CA ILE A 539 -18.57 -8.42 37.83
C ILE A 539 -17.96 -8.88 36.50
N GLY A 540 -18.41 -10.00 35.95
CA GLY A 540 -17.90 -10.60 34.72
C GLY A 540 -16.59 -11.38 34.90
N PRO A 541 -15.99 -11.83 33.78
CA PRO A 541 -14.71 -12.51 33.80
C PRO A 541 -13.56 -11.57 34.17
N VAL A 542 -12.50 -12.13 34.74
CA VAL A 542 -11.20 -11.45 34.91
C VAL A 542 -10.40 -11.63 33.62
N LEU A 543 -10.09 -10.52 32.96
CA LEU A 543 -9.43 -10.52 31.65
C LEU A 543 -7.95 -10.16 31.82
N ILE A 544 -7.07 -10.98 31.27
CA ILE A 544 -5.62 -10.73 31.30
C ILE A 544 -5.22 -10.25 29.91
N CYS A 545 -4.89 -8.97 29.79
CA CYS A 545 -4.55 -8.30 28.55
C CYS A 545 -3.05 -7.96 28.51
N VAL A 546 -2.51 -7.63 27.34
CA VAL A 546 -1.11 -7.16 27.23
C VAL A 546 -0.87 -5.95 28.14
N ARG A 547 -1.81 -5.02 28.21
CA ARG A 547 -1.68 -3.79 29.02
C ARG A 547 -1.92 -3.96 30.52
N GLY A 548 -2.42 -5.11 31.00
CA GLY A 548 -2.77 -5.31 32.41
C GLY A 548 -3.92 -6.28 32.62
N VAL A 549 -4.43 -6.34 33.84
CA VAL A 549 -5.58 -7.15 34.23
C VAL A 549 -6.83 -6.27 34.30
N ALA A 550 -7.94 -6.72 33.71
CA ALA A 550 -9.22 -6.03 33.73
C ALA A 550 -10.30 -6.79 34.50
N VAL A 551 -11.04 -6.05 35.33
CA VAL A 551 -12.17 -6.54 36.15
C VAL A 551 -13.33 -5.56 35.98
N ALA A 552 -14.53 -6.06 35.67
CA ALA A 552 -15.72 -5.23 35.41
C ALA A 552 -15.48 -4.06 34.43
N GLY A 553 -14.62 -4.28 33.43
CA GLY A 553 -14.27 -3.27 32.43
C GLY A 553 -13.14 -2.29 32.83
N GLN A 554 -12.67 -2.30 34.07
CA GLN A 554 -11.58 -1.43 34.55
C GLN A 554 -10.24 -2.15 34.44
N LEU A 555 -9.20 -1.48 33.94
CA LEU A 555 -7.87 -2.06 33.66
C LEU A 555 -6.80 -1.51 34.62
N VAL A 556 -6.02 -2.41 35.22
CA VAL A 556 -4.86 -2.08 36.09
C VAL A 556 -3.64 -2.89 35.64
N ALA A 557 -2.50 -2.21 35.51
CA ALA A 557 -1.23 -2.81 35.06
C ALA A 557 -0.23 -3.04 36.20
N ASP A 558 -0.38 -2.32 37.31
CA ASP A 558 0.57 -2.34 38.42
C ASP A 558 0.40 -3.63 39.24
N PRO A 559 1.43 -4.49 39.35
CA PRO A 559 1.36 -5.74 40.11
C PRO A 559 1.13 -5.52 41.62
N ASP A 560 1.53 -4.35 42.12
CA ASP A 560 1.43 -3.98 43.54
C ASP A 560 0.19 -3.12 43.85
N ALA A 561 -0.73 -3.00 42.88
CA ALA A 561 -1.95 -2.22 43.05
C ALA A 561 -2.78 -2.69 44.26
N GLU A 562 -3.37 -1.72 44.96
CA GLU A 562 -4.28 -1.99 46.07
C GLU A 562 -5.52 -2.74 45.57
N VAL A 563 -5.71 -3.99 46.04
CA VAL A 563 -6.93 -4.77 45.78
C VAL A 563 -7.54 -5.24 47.08
N ARG A 564 -8.70 -4.68 47.45
CA ARG A 564 -9.44 -5.04 48.67
C ARG A 564 -10.93 -4.78 48.53
N LEU A 565 -11.70 -5.38 49.43
CA LEU A 565 -13.12 -5.10 49.54
C LEU A 565 -13.37 -3.94 50.51
N GLU A 566 -14.36 -3.12 50.17
CA GLU A 566 -14.92 -2.00 50.92
C GLU A 566 -16.44 -2.21 51.05
N ALA A 567 -17.08 -1.45 51.95
CA ALA A 567 -18.54 -1.44 52.13
C ALA A 567 -19.16 -2.85 52.26
N ASP A 568 -18.67 -3.63 53.22
CA ASP A 568 -19.14 -5.00 53.51
C ASP A 568 -19.13 -5.94 52.28
N GLY A 569 -18.10 -5.81 51.43
CA GLY A 569 -17.91 -6.65 50.26
C GLY A 569 -18.58 -6.13 48.98
N ARG A 570 -19.31 -5.02 49.04
CA ARG A 570 -20.06 -4.49 47.89
C ARG A 570 -19.24 -3.59 46.97
N VAL A 571 -18.08 -3.13 47.41
CA VAL A 571 -17.18 -2.31 46.60
C VAL A 571 -15.82 -2.98 46.51
N LEU A 572 -15.35 -3.25 45.29
CA LEU A 572 -13.99 -3.69 45.05
C LEU A 572 -13.11 -2.47 44.76
N ALA A 573 -12.17 -2.19 45.66
CA ALA A 573 -11.04 -1.33 45.37
C ALA A 573 -10.08 -2.08 44.45
N PHE A 574 -9.82 -1.55 43.26
CA PHE A 574 -8.94 -2.14 42.25
C PHE A 574 -8.01 -1.06 41.70
N GLY A 575 -6.87 -0.87 42.36
CA GLY A 575 -5.97 0.27 42.17
C GLY A 575 -6.72 1.59 42.40
N ARG A 576 -6.69 2.46 41.39
CA ARG A 576 -7.43 3.74 41.41
C ARG A 576 -8.95 3.61 41.21
N HIS A 577 -9.43 2.41 40.88
CA HIS A 577 -10.83 2.18 40.54
C HIS A 577 -11.61 1.69 41.77
N ARG A 578 -12.90 2.03 41.80
CA ARG A 578 -13.88 1.52 42.76
C ARG A 578 -15.02 0.92 41.95
N ILE A 579 -15.22 -0.39 42.08
CA ILE A 579 -16.19 -1.16 41.30
C ILE A 579 -17.31 -1.57 42.25
N GLU A 580 -18.51 -1.09 42.01
CA GLU A 580 -19.70 -1.44 42.78
C GLU A 580 -20.29 -2.76 42.27
N ALA A 581 -20.48 -3.72 43.18
CA ALA A 581 -21.18 -4.97 42.95
C ALA A 581 -22.59 -4.89 43.57
N ARG A 582 -23.57 -5.54 42.92
CA ARG A 582 -24.96 -5.57 43.41
C ARG A 582 -25.10 -6.36 44.71
N GLU A 583 -24.23 -7.35 44.91
CA GLU A 583 -24.17 -8.23 46.06
C GLU A 583 -22.74 -8.29 46.60
N PRO A 584 -22.54 -8.66 47.89
CA PRO A 584 -21.21 -8.80 48.47
C PRO A 584 -20.35 -9.84 47.73
N LEU A 585 -19.14 -9.44 47.33
CA LEU A 585 -18.16 -10.34 46.73
C LEU A 585 -17.51 -11.23 47.80
N PRO A 586 -17.09 -12.46 47.44
CA PRO A 586 -16.33 -13.34 48.33
C PRO A 586 -15.02 -12.70 48.82
N ASN A 587 -14.69 -12.92 50.09
CA ASN A 587 -13.52 -12.30 50.76
C ASN A 587 -12.16 -12.70 50.14
N ASP A 588 -12.11 -13.83 49.44
CA ASP A 588 -10.92 -14.36 48.77
C ASP A 588 -10.74 -13.81 47.33
N PHE A 589 -11.78 -13.22 46.73
CA PHE A 589 -11.70 -12.68 45.37
C PHE A 589 -10.57 -11.65 45.16
N PRO A 590 -10.32 -10.67 46.07
CA PRO A 590 -9.17 -9.78 45.97
C PRO A 590 -7.82 -10.49 45.97
N VAL A 591 -7.71 -11.67 46.60
CA VAL A 591 -6.48 -12.49 46.59
C VAL A 591 -6.27 -13.07 45.20
N VAL A 592 -7.33 -13.57 44.56
CA VAL A 592 -7.28 -14.10 43.18
C VAL A 592 -6.85 -13.01 42.20
N VAL A 593 -7.45 -11.81 42.28
CA VAL A 593 -7.09 -10.69 41.40
C VAL A 593 -5.64 -10.25 41.58
N ARG A 594 -5.12 -10.19 42.82
CA ARG A 594 -3.70 -9.89 43.08
C ARG A 594 -2.76 -10.94 42.48
N ARG A 595 -3.12 -12.23 42.60
CA ARG A 595 -2.32 -13.30 41.98
C ARG A 595 -2.29 -13.17 40.46
N TRP A 596 -3.40 -12.77 39.83
CA TRP A 596 -3.43 -12.50 38.39
C TRP A 596 -2.57 -11.31 37.99
N LEU A 597 -2.56 -10.22 38.77
CA LEU A 597 -1.69 -9.07 38.55
C LEU A 597 -0.20 -9.44 38.64
N GLN A 598 0.19 -10.20 39.67
CA GLN A 598 1.56 -10.70 39.83
C GLN A 598 1.95 -11.65 38.70
N PHE A 599 1.08 -12.63 38.39
CA PHE A 599 1.30 -13.55 37.30
C PHE A 599 1.44 -12.83 35.96
N HIS A 600 0.61 -11.83 35.68
CA HIS A 600 0.71 -11.03 34.46
C HIS A 600 2.08 -10.39 34.29
N ALA A 601 2.61 -9.76 35.35
CA ALA A 601 3.92 -9.10 35.33
C ALA A 601 5.08 -10.08 35.07
N GLU A 602 5.06 -11.25 35.70
CA GLU A 602 6.11 -12.28 35.54
C GLU A 602 5.97 -13.08 34.24
N TRP A 603 4.74 -13.41 33.83
CA TRP A 603 4.50 -14.30 32.71
C TRP A 603 4.74 -13.62 31.36
N LEU A 604 4.43 -12.33 31.21
CA LEU A 604 4.64 -11.63 29.94
C LEU A 604 6.11 -11.63 29.49
N THR A 605 7.06 -11.57 30.41
CA THR A 605 8.49 -11.63 30.06
C THR A 605 8.87 -13.01 29.55
N THR A 606 8.33 -14.08 30.16
CA THR A 606 8.57 -15.46 29.72
C THR A 606 8.03 -15.73 28.33
N LEU A 607 6.89 -15.11 27.98
CA LEU A 607 6.37 -15.17 26.63
C LEU A 607 7.36 -14.51 25.68
N ASP A 608 7.79 -13.27 25.93
CA ASP A 608 8.64 -12.49 25.00
C ASP A 608 9.99 -13.15 24.66
N GLU A 609 10.54 -13.98 25.54
CA GLU A 609 11.83 -14.67 25.35
C GLU A 609 11.77 -15.82 24.32
N GLY A 610 10.62 -16.47 24.12
CA GLY A 610 10.45 -17.61 23.20
C GLY A 610 10.50 -17.28 21.70
N HIS A 611 10.60 -16.00 21.32
CA HIS A 611 10.30 -15.50 19.96
C HIS A 611 11.44 -15.52 18.95
N SER A 612 12.64 -15.96 19.35
CA SER A 612 13.77 -16.05 18.42
C SER A 612 13.68 -17.27 17.49
N ALA A 613 12.57 -18.02 17.51
CA ALA A 613 12.35 -19.16 16.64
C ALA A 613 12.51 -18.76 15.17
N THR A 614 13.53 -19.33 14.54
CA THR A 614 13.64 -19.36 13.08
C THR A 614 12.57 -20.32 12.58
N GLY A 615 11.61 -19.80 11.80
CA GLY A 615 10.62 -20.64 11.12
C GLY A 615 11.29 -21.74 10.31
N THR A 616 10.56 -22.82 10.04
CA THR A 616 11.10 -23.88 9.19
C THR A 616 11.14 -23.38 7.74
N PRO A 617 12.27 -23.56 7.02
CA PRO A 617 12.40 -23.16 5.61
C PRO A 617 11.25 -23.65 4.74
N ALA A 618 10.80 -24.89 4.97
CA ALA A 618 9.73 -25.53 4.20
C ALA A 618 8.37 -24.84 4.38
N VAL A 619 8.02 -24.34 5.57
CA VAL A 619 6.74 -23.64 5.78
C VAL A 619 6.79 -22.27 5.14
N ALA A 620 7.91 -21.56 5.31
CA ALA A 620 8.12 -20.26 4.67
C ALA A 620 8.09 -20.39 3.14
N GLU A 621 8.75 -21.38 2.56
CA GLU A 621 8.72 -21.64 1.13
C GLU A 621 7.30 -21.96 0.64
N ARG A 622 6.59 -22.88 1.29
CA ARG A 622 5.22 -23.27 0.92
C ARG A 622 4.26 -22.09 0.89
N VAL A 623 4.27 -21.24 1.92
CA VAL A 623 3.28 -20.16 2.07
C VAL A 623 3.73 -18.88 1.38
N LEU A 624 5.03 -18.56 1.37
CA LEU A 624 5.54 -17.30 0.83
C LEU A 624 5.91 -17.39 -0.65
N ALA A 625 6.15 -18.58 -1.21
CA ALA A 625 6.54 -18.71 -2.61
C ALA A 625 5.58 -18.03 -3.60
N PRO A 626 4.23 -18.16 -3.48
CA PRO A 626 3.30 -17.46 -4.36
C PRO A 626 3.47 -15.93 -4.32
N PHE A 627 3.82 -15.40 -3.14
CA PHE A 627 4.00 -13.98 -2.94
C PHE A 627 5.37 -13.44 -3.35
N CYS A 628 6.32 -14.30 -3.75
CA CYS A 628 7.70 -13.94 -4.02
C CYS A 628 7.93 -13.71 -5.52
N GLN A 629 8.36 -12.50 -5.87
CA GLN A 629 8.73 -12.15 -7.24
C GLN A 629 10.23 -11.91 -7.35
N ARG A 630 10.85 -12.42 -8.42
CA ARG A 630 12.27 -12.16 -8.71
C ARG A 630 12.39 -10.91 -9.57
N CYS A 631 13.10 -9.90 -9.06
CA CYS A 631 13.32 -8.67 -9.80
C CYS A 631 14.18 -8.91 -11.05
N GLY A 632 13.68 -8.54 -12.24
CA GLY A 632 14.43 -8.66 -13.50
C GLY A 632 15.69 -7.77 -13.55
N GLU A 633 15.70 -6.66 -12.82
CA GLU A 633 16.80 -5.68 -12.84
C GLU A 633 17.96 -6.02 -11.89
N CYS A 634 17.66 -6.53 -10.69
CA CYS A 634 18.68 -6.80 -9.66
C CYS A 634 18.73 -8.26 -9.19
N GLY A 635 17.80 -9.11 -9.65
CA GLY A 635 17.73 -10.52 -9.30
C GLY A 635 17.24 -10.82 -7.87
N VAL A 636 16.97 -9.80 -7.05
CA VAL A 636 16.50 -9.96 -5.67
C VAL A 636 15.09 -10.52 -5.66
N ILE A 637 14.86 -11.55 -4.85
CA ILE A 637 13.54 -12.12 -4.57
C ILE A 637 12.88 -11.28 -3.47
N SER A 638 11.71 -10.74 -3.77
CA SER A 638 10.99 -9.84 -2.88
C SER A 638 9.50 -10.16 -2.87
N ALA A 639 8.88 -9.98 -1.71
CA ALA A 639 7.44 -9.99 -1.55
C ALA A 639 6.94 -8.54 -1.68
N VAL A 640 6.05 -8.25 -2.63
CA VAL A 640 5.65 -6.88 -2.99
C VAL A 640 4.15 -6.75 -3.13
N GLY A 641 3.56 -5.84 -2.35
CA GLY A 641 2.19 -5.38 -2.50
C GLY A 641 2.08 -4.22 -3.50
N CYS A 642 0.88 -4.05 -4.07
CA CYS A 642 0.57 -2.92 -4.95
C CYS A 642 0.79 -1.58 -4.23
N GLY A 643 1.57 -0.68 -4.82
CA GLY A 643 1.86 0.64 -4.26
C GLY A 643 2.74 0.65 -3.00
N GLU A 644 3.40 -0.46 -2.67
CA GLU A 644 4.31 -0.56 -1.51
C GLU A 644 5.76 -0.84 -1.96
N VAL A 645 6.73 -0.47 -1.11
CA VAL A 645 8.11 -0.98 -1.24
C VAL A 645 8.11 -2.40 -0.68
N GLY A 646 8.51 -3.36 -1.53
CA GLY A 646 8.55 -4.75 -1.15
C GLY A 646 9.53 -5.07 -0.04
N ARG A 647 9.50 -6.32 0.42
CA ARG A 647 10.43 -6.84 1.41
C ARG A 647 11.30 -7.92 0.81
N ARG A 648 12.61 -7.82 1.02
CA ARG A 648 13.55 -8.87 0.59
C ARG A 648 13.24 -10.16 1.32
N VAL A 649 13.09 -11.23 0.57
CA VAL A 649 12.95 -12.59 1.10
C VAL A 649 14.32 -13.24 0.99
N THR A 650 14.97 -13.47 2.12
CA THR A 650 16.13 -14.36 2.16
C THR A 650 15.59 -15.78 2.03
N THR A 651 15.76 -16.39 0.85
CA THR A 651 15.63 -17.83 0.67
C THR A 651 16.46 -18.52 1.76
N TYR A 652 15.80 -19.36 2.55
CA TYR A 652 16.39 -20.00 3.72
C TYR A 652 17.33 -21.14 3.35
#